data_AF-A0A067C089-F1
#
_entry.id   AF-A0A067C089-F1
#
_cell.length_a   1.000
_cell.length_b   1.000
_cell.length_c   1.000
_cell.angle_alpha   90.00
_cell.angle_beta   90.00
_cell.angle_gamma   90.00
#
_symmetry.space_group_name_H-M   'P 1'
#
loop_
_entity.id
_entity.type
_entity.pdbx_description
1 polymer ?
#
loop_
_entity_poly.entity_id
_entity_poly.type
_entity_poly.pdbx_seq_one_letter_code
_entity_poly.pdbx_strand_id
1 'polypeptide(L)'
;MSALAIVANLIVPGAGLAIHYLPQIATFLAGINGRCGQLSQNQAHFGRVRDRLHEIFTQLSTMEARGQLPSPVVVKRFRELLEDFDTYLAHYLRCNFVTRLLTQDHVATKIAVYHNEVDSLLKLLDLAHIAQMTDWRLQYDADQREEVARWTDLVATNKLVLEACSDASAQRETMLRLLHALQHDKHTQSSSSFQAKLVKQAFHTLQRLSKDVRGTSSVPLWFVPPEDVALSPQPFARGATSDVFLGVWRQRTKVVVKVYRAGGDDVENELHLWASLRHPNLVAFYGGCHVGAKPFALCEEAPGGALDDYLMRHAGAVDETQLLGFLLDIAIALEYMHGNGVVHGDLKCNNVLLTLSPLRAQLSDFGCAVHNAHPHTMPTRVSAAIRWVAPECLVHAAPPSRASDVYALGMVLLEAVTLDIPFSDVDDDEMVRGRIARGELPTLDETSPYAVLVPRLCALSPDDRLDLSAFIRECEALRDGAPKTVSCPRPEPSWPTTELPLLSTTTVPLAIDVAPAATTTSLKEYGYGIAADKPRDIKAAKKAKHARRVSTRRLSISDVDAIVASQDVASLLQWLQRPTTSDLIKEKLLTALMPLAPASVAEHGGLELVLALAAKGSTPTIKELSTALLGLVVHRNAGLAATVRAQGGVAILLKILRQGTYGQRAFALRALAHLTSMDDDAIGQVLDDATSVTTVLDMLRVGGDRQRQDALVVAFVVTQTRIHAKTPEMTSLLVQSLGLLAFASDAYATRIADAGAIPLLWKAYSAWPHLGNVVLQTLANLATTDASRRQIARHHSIQHTIDAVLDPVSMTSAMHLLHNLSLEPSVIEYMVSLGAVNVTMTALLKHSELAMLGAKLLAQLSMASARDPLVSSGAVAWTLEQLRTQRDVDVTPLWICLSNAVVAPSCLDAWVRLGGAPLLIKRLEKASVDHVAPILQLVLRVATSLETVLLLVQHDTALYTLMNFVEASSSPLEVQLLALGCVAQITYFEPTVLRAVKGSGLGILAPLLKTSPHQALALRIVDHMTYCPTFHNLLTVEFPIVATLQKLTRNPALHPTCDAILTRLDVPLASSHKPSLLKAFTSKWRKAKPASNQDSDDEHRLVRALLQERPRGPALDRIYDAIAIDGQRSDALIDAGLLVPLAQRLHSKRDRSRALDVVRRLLDDASEAHQKAIAVDMIIKPLIAMAKEHDRPDDRDNAIQLALALATLCNMQTQVVDAILPHDARSSIAHSLLTHPS
;
A
#
# COMPACT_ATOMS: atom_id res chain seq x y z
N MET A 1 -50.77 -12.67 -27.11
CA MET A 1 -50.08 -11.58 -26.39
C MET A 1 -49.24 -10.71 -27.32
N SER A 2 -48.29 -11.26 -28.08
CA SER A 2 -47.40 -10.50 -29.00
C SER A 2 -48.13 -9.78 -30.14
N ALA A 3 -49.16 -10.37 -30.75
CA ALA A 3 -49.98 -9.69 -31.77
C ALA A 3 -50.78 -8.50 -31.22
N LEU A 4 -51.27 -8.62 -29.98
CA LEU A 4 -52.03 -7.58 -29.28
C LEU A 4 -51.14 -6.38 -28.91
N ALA A 5 -49.89 -6.65 -28.49
CA ALA A 5 -48.90 -5.62 -28.19
C ALA A 5 -48.46 -4.84 -29.45
N ILE A 6 -48.33 -5.52 -30.61
CA ILE A 6 -48.01 -4.89 -31.90
C ILE A 6 -49.16 -3.99 -32.36
N VAL A 7 -50.40 -4.48 -32.28
CA VAL A 7 -51.60 -3.72 -32.64
C VAL A 7 -51.79 -2.52 -31.69
N ALA A 8 -51.58 -2.68 -30.38
CA ALA A 8 -51.65 -1.59 -29.42
C ALA A 8 -50.57 -0.51 -29.68
N ASN A 9 -49.34 -0.90 -30.03
CA ASN A 9 -48.26 0.03 -30.36
C ASN A 9 -48.48 0.80 -31.68
N LEU A 10 -49.25 0.23 -32.60
CA LEU A 10 -49.68 0.86 -33.86
C LEU A 10 -50.79 1.89 -33.64
N ILE A 11 -51.61 1.72 -32.60
CA ILE A 11 -52.74 2.62 -32.25
C ILE A 11 -52.27 3.73 -31.31
N VAL A 12 -51.43 3.41 -30.32
CA VAL A 12 -50.81 4.37 -29.39
C VAL A 12 -49.32 4.07 -29.25
N PRO A 13 -48.42 4.95 -29.75
CA PRO A 13 -46.97 4.73 -29.68
C PRO A 13 -46.49 4.60 -28.22
N GLY A 14 -46.02 3.40 -27.84
CA GLY A 14 -45.55 3.05 -26.50
C GLY A 14 -46.43 2.05 -25.75
N ALA A 15 -47.70 1.86 -26.14
CA ALA A 15 -48.62 0.94 -25.47
C ALA A 15 -48.20 -0.55 -25.58
N GLY A 16 -47.47 -0.90 -26.63
CA GLY A 16 -46.91 -2.25 -26.79
C GLY A 16 -45.78 -2.58 -25.81
N LEU A 17 -45.05 -1.57 -25.32
CA LEU A 17 -43.99 -1.76 -24.31
C LEU A 17 -44.59 -2.05 -22.92
N ALA A 18 -45.66 -1.34 -22.57
CA ALA A 18 -46.29 -1.44 -21.27
C ALA A 18 -47.00 -2.80 -21.10
N ILE A 19 -47.77 -3.22 -22.12
CA ILE A 19 -48.45 -4.53 -22.18
C ILE A 19 -47.47 -5.72 -22.18
N HIS A 20 -46.28 -5.59 -22.80
CA HIS A 20 -45.35 -6.71 -22.95
C HIS A 20 -44.35 -6.83 -21.79
N TYR A 21 -43.90 -5.72 -21.19
CA TYR A 21 -42.76 -5.74 -20.26
C TYR A 21 -43.12 -5.54 -18.79
N LEU A 22 -44.19 -4.81 -18.45
CA LEU A 22 -44.57 -4.62 -17.05
C LEU A 22 -44.93 -5.93 -16.34
N PRO A 23 -45.65 -6.90 -16.95
CA PRO A 23 -45.89 -8.20 -16.33
C PRO A 23 -44.61 -9.03 -16.09
N GLN A 24 -43.64 -8.93 -17.01
CA GLN A 24 -42.34 -9.62 -16.89
C GLN A 24 -41.50 -8.99 -15.78
N ILE A 25 -41.48 -7.66 -15.70
CA ILE A 25 -40.81 -6.91 -14.64
C ILE A 25 -41.43 -7.21 -13.27
N ALA A 26 -42.76 -7.30 -13.17
CA ALA A 26 -43.45 -7.69 -11.94
C ALA A 26 -43.02 -9.08 -11.46
N THR A 27 -42.95 -10.05 -12.38
CA THR A 27 -42.48 -11.42 -12.09
C THR A 27 -41.02 -11.41 -11.62
N PHE A 28 -40.18 -10.60 -12.26
CA PHE A 28 -38.77 -10.47 -11.92
C PHE A 28 -38.55 -9.86 -10.53
N LEU A 29 -39.30 -8.79 -10.21
CA LEU A 29 -39.32 -8.16 -8.89
C LEU A 29 -39.82 -9.11 -7.80
N ALA A 30 -40.80 -9.97 -8.09
CA ALA A 30 -41.22 -11.02 -7.15
C ALA A 30 -40.08 -12.00 -6.84
N GLY A 31 -39.27 -12.36 -7.84
CA GLY A 31 -38.05 -13.16 -7.66
C GLY A 31 -37.00 -12.46 -6.78
N ILE A 32 -36.74 -11.18 -7.03
CA ILE A 32 -35.86 -10.34 -6.19
C ILE A 32 -36.39 -10.29 -4.75
N ASN A 33 -37.70 -10.08 -4.56
CA ASN A 33 -38.31 -10.02 -3.24
C ASN A 33 -38.14 -11.34 -2.46
N GLY A 34 -38.37 -12.48 -3.13
CA GLY A 34 -38.11 -13.79 -2.56
C GLY A 34 -36.65 -13.98 -2.12
N ARG A 35 -35.69 -13.55 -2.94
CA ARG A 35 -34.26 -13.61 -2.62
C ARG A 35 -33.86 -12.65 -1.49
N CYS A 36 -34.36 -11.42 -1.46
CA CYS A 36 -34.15 -10.49 -0.36
C CYS A 36 -34.69 -11.05 0.97
N GLY A 37 -35.81 -11.79 0.93
CA GLY A 37 -36.36 -12.48 2.10
C GLY A 37 -35.48 -13.60 2.65
N GLN A 38 -34.60 -14.18 1.85
CA GLN A 38 -33.67 -15.24 2.26
C GLN A 38 -32.37 -14.70 2.88
N LEU A 39 -32.14 -13.39 2.84
CA LEU A 39 -30.93 -12.79 3.37
C LEU A 39 -30.91 -12.79 4.90
N SER A 40 -29.85 -13.37 5.47
CA SER A 40 -29.53 -13.28 6.90
C SER A 40 -28.74 -12.02 7.26
N GLN A 41 -27.94 -11.49 6.32
CA GLN A 41 -27.11 -10.28 6.48
C GLN A 41 -27.43 -9.26 5.39
N ASN A 42 -27.27 -7.98 5.70
CA ASN A 42 -27.57 -6.82 4.86
C ASN A 42 -29.02 -6.80 4.36
N GLN A 43 -29.92 -7.53 5.02
CA GLN A 43 -31.30 -7.71 4.58
C GLN A 43 -32.04 -6.37 4.49
N ALA A 44 -31.85 -5.49 5.48
CA ALA A 44 -32.44 -4.15 5.49
C ALA A 44 -31.94 -3.34 4.29
N HIS A 45 -30.61 -3.29 4.08
CA HIS A 45 -30.00 -2.54 2.98
C HIS A 45 -30.45 -3.01 1.59
N PHE A 46 -30.38 -4.31 1.31
CA PHE A 46 -30.90 -4.87 0.05
C PHE A 46 -32.42 -4.70 -0.07
N GLY A 47 -33.14 -4.81 1.05
CA GLY A 47 -34.57 -4.55 1.15
C GLY A 47 -34.92 -3.12 0.74
N ARG A 48 -34.16 -2.11 1.17
CA ARG A 48 -34.36 -0.71 0.74
C ARG A 48 -34.17 -0.54 -0.76
N VAL A 49 -33.13 -1.13 -1.34
CA VAL A 49 -32.94 -1.09 -2.80
C VAL A 49 -34.14 -1.71 -3.49
N ARG A 50 -34.57 -2.90 -3.05
CA ARG A 50 -35.77 -3.59 -3.54
C ARG A 50 -37.03 -2.72 -3.44
N ASP A 51 -37.29 -2.10 -2.29
CA ASP A 51 -38.48 -1.28 -2.05
C ASP A 51 -38.52 -0.07 -3.00
N ARG A 52 -37.37 0.56 -3.22
CA ARG A 52 -37.26 1.68 -4.17
C ARG A 52 -37.40 1.22 -5.62
N LEU A 53 -36.92 0.02 -5.98
CA LEU A 53 -37.19 -0.58 -7.29
C LEU A 53 -38.68 -0.88 -7.47
N HIS A 54 -39.37 -1.36 -6.42
CA HIS A 54 -40.82 -1.52 -6.43
C HIS A 54 -41.55 -0.19 -6.58
N GLU A 55 -41.08 0.89 -5.94
CA GLU A 55 -41.67 2.22 -6.09
C GLU A 55 -41.57 2.71 -7.54
N ILE A 56 -40.41 2.54 -8.19
CA ILE A 56 -40.27 2.84 -9.63
C ILE A 56 -41.29 2.04 -10.45
N PHE A 57 -41.44 0.75 -10.18
CA PHE A 57 -42.42 -0.08 -10.88
C PHE A 57 -43.87 0.35 -10.65
N THR A 58 -44.23 0.71 -9.42
CA THR A 58 -45.55 1.25 -9.07
C THR A 58 -45.80 2.51 -9.89
N GLN A 59 -44.87 3.47 -9.90
CA GLN A 59 -45.02 4.72 -10.63
C GLN A 59 -45.14 4.50 -12.15
N LEU A 60 -44.34 3.60 -12.73
CA LEU A 60 -44.48 3.22 -14.14
C LEU A 60 -45.86 2.63 -14.45
N SER A 61 -46.42 1.83 -13.54
CA SER A 61 -47.76 1.26 -13.66
C SER A 61 -48.86 2.33 -13.53
N THR A 62 -48.69 3.31 -12.64
CA THR A 62 -49.62 4.45 -12.49
C THR A 62 -49.60 5.35 -13.72
N MET A 63 -48.42 5.59 -14.30
CA MET A 63 -48.26 6.36 -15.53
C MET A 63 -48.95 5.67 -16.70
N GLU A 64 -48.78 4.35 -16.84
CA GLU A 64 -49.51 3.54 -17.83
C GLU A 64 -51.03 3.67 -17.65
N ALA A 65 -51.53 3.53 -16.41
CA ALA A 65 -52.96 3.65 -16.11
C ALA A 65 -53.54 5.05 -16.43
N ARG A 66 -52.70 6.10 -16.37
CA ARG A 66 -53.05 7.48 -16.76
C ARG A 66 -52.89 7.76 -18.26
N GLY A 67 -52.48 6.77 -19.06
CA GLY A 67 -52.20 6.92 -20.48
C GLY A 67 -50.90 7.68 -20.79
N GLN A 68 -50.04 7.89 -19.79
CA GLN A 68 -48.72 8.51 -19.93
C GLN A 68 -47.67 7.42 -20.12
N LEU A 69 -47.18 7.27 -21.35
CA LEU A 69 -46.28 6.17 -21.68
C LEU A 69 -44.82 6.50 -21.30
N PRO A 70 -44.15 5.69 -20.48
CA PRO A 70 -42.77 5.92 -20.09
C PRO A 70 -41.82 5.72 -21.27
N SER A 71 -40.70 6.46 -21.28
CA SER A 71 -39.69 6.37 -22.34
C SER A 71 -39.12 4.94 -22.45
N PRO A 72 -39.01 4.36 -23.66
CA PRO A 72 -38.45 3.01 -23.86
C PRO A 72 -37.02 2.87 -23.31
N VAL A 73 -36.25 3.96 -23.34
CA VAL A 73 -34.88 4.02 -22.80
C VAL A 73 -34.87 3.83 -21.29
N VAL A 74 -35.84 4.43 -20.59
CA VAL A 74 -35.96 4.32 -19.13
C VAL A 74 -36.39 2.91 -18.72
N VAL A 75 -37.35 2.31 -19.45
CA VAL A 75 -37.77 0.92 -19.20
C VAL A 75 -36.63 -0.07 -19.47
N LYS A 76 -35.84 0.16 -20.53
CA LYS A 76 -34.64 -0.67 -20.82
C LYS A 76 -33.60 -0.56 -19.70
N ARG A 77 -33.25 0.66 -19.28
CA ARG A 77 -32.26 0.89 -18.22
C ARG A 77 -32.73 0.34 -16.86
N PHE A 78 -34.03 0.42 -16.58
CA PHE A 78 -34.61 -0.19 -15.38
C PHE A 78 -34.49 -1.72 -15.40
N ARG A 79 -34.71 -2.37 -16.56
CA ARG A 79 -34.50 -3.81 -16.69
C ARG A 79 -33.03 -4.20 -16.48
N GLU A 80 -32.09 -3.49 -17.11
CA GLU A 80 -30.65 -3.76 -16.95
C GLU A 80 -30.23 -3.64 -15.48
N LEU A 81 -30.76 -2.63 -14.77
CA LEU A 81 -30.53 -2.49 -13.33
C LEU A 81 -31.11 -3.65 -12.53
N LEU A 82 -32.33 -4.10 -12.86
CA LEU A 82 -32.94 -5.26 -12.21
C LEU A 82 -32.08 -6.53 -12.44
N GLU A 83 -31.67 -6.79 -13.68
CA GLU A 83 -30.85 -7.96 -14.04
C GLU A 83 -29.49 -7.94 -13.33
N ASP A 84 -28.82 -6.79 -13.27
CA ASP A 84 -27.54 -6.65 -12.57
C ASP A 84 -27.71 -6.83 -11.05
N PHE A 85 -28.71 -6.18 -10.45
CA PHE A 85 -29.02 -6.31 -9.02
C PHE A 85 -29.36 -7.75 -8.65
N ASP A 86 -30.15 -8.43 -9.48
CA ASP A 86 -30.56 -9.81 -9.24
C ASP A 86 -29.40 -10.80 -9.36
N THR A 87 -28.55 -10.60 -10.37
CA THR A 87 -27.34 -11.40 -10.58
C THR A 87 -26.39 -11.26 -9.39
N TYR A 88 -26.21 -10.02 -8.91
CA TYR A 88 -25.39 -9.74 -7.74
C TYR A 88 -25.98 -10.36 -6.46
N LEU A 89 -27.30 -10.23 -6.26
CA LEU A 89 -28.00 -10.81 -5.11
C LEU A 89 -27.91 -12.35 -5.09
N ALA A 90 -28.07 -12.98 -6.25
CA ALA A 90 -27.91 -14.43 -6.40
C ALA A 90 -26.47 -14.88 -6.12
N HIS A 91 -25.46 -14.10 -6.52
CA HIS A 91 -24.06 -14.36 -6.18
C HIS A 91 -23.84 -14.22 -4.67
N TYR A 92 -24.30 -13.13 -4.06
CA TYR A 92 -24.15 -12.86 -2.62
C TYR A 92 -24.75 -13.99 -1.75
N LEU A 93 -25.92 -14.52 -2.15
CA LEU A 93 -26.58 -15.65 -1.47
C LEU A 93 -25.78 -16.96 -1.57
N ARG A 94 -24.95 -17.15 -2.60
CA ARG A 94 -24.09 -18.33 -2.73
C ARG A 94 -22.81 -18.24 -1.91
N CYS A 95 -22.36 -17.03 -1.58
CA CYS A 95 -21.19 -16.83 -0.72
C CYS A 95 -21.44 -17.37 0.69
N ASN A 96 -20.45 -18.06 1.27
CA ASN A 96 -20.51 -18.48 2.67
C ASN A 96 -20.32 -17.29 3.62
N PHE A 97 -20.58 -17.51 4.91
CA PHE A 97 -20.52 -16.47 5.93
C PHE A 97 -19.17 -15.73 5.99
N VAL A 98 -18.06 -16.48 5.93
CA VAL A 98 -16.70 -15.92 5.97
C VAL A 98 -16.43 -15.01 4.77
N THR A 99 -16.82 -15.44 3.56
CA THR A 99 -16.65 -14.65 2.35
C THR A 99 -17.44 -13.35 2.43
N ARG A 100 -18.67 -13.39 2.94
CA ARG A 100 -19.49 -12.19 3.17
C ARG A 100 -18.85 -11.26 4.20
N LEU A 101 -18.29 -11.81 5.29
CA LEU A 101 -17.59 -11.03 6.32
C LEU A 101 -16.36 -10.29 5.77
N LEU A 102 -15.57 -10.97 4.93
CA LEU A 102 -14.36 -10.40 4.33
C LEU A 102 -14.65 -9.37 3.23
N THR A 103 -15.80 -9.49 2.55
CA THR A 103 -16.20 -8.60 1.44
C THR A 103 -17.17 -7.50 1.84
N GLN A 104 -17.43 -7.30 3.14
CA GLN A 104 -18.48 -6.40 3.63
C GLN A 104 -18.34 -4.95 3.12
N ASP A 105 -17.13 -4.40 3.08
CA ASP A 105 -16.87 -3.06 2.53
C ASP A 105 -17.20 -2.96 1.03
N HIS A 106 -16.89 -4.01 0.26
CA HIS A 106 -17.24 -4.07 -1.15
C HIS A 106 -18.75 -4.15 -1.35
N VAL A 107 -19.43 -4.92 -0.50
CA VAL A 107 -20.88 -5.07 -0.51
C VAL A 107 -21.57 -3.74 -0.21
N ALA A 108 -21.12 -3.03 0.82
CA ALA A 108 -21.62 -1.70 1.17
C ALA A 108 -21.46 -0.70 0.00
N THR A 109 -20.29 -0.71 -0.64
CA THR A 109 -20.02 0.13 -1.83
C THR A 109 -20.97 -0.21 -2.97
N LYS A 110 -21.21 -1.50 -3.24
CA LYS A 110 -22.14 -1.94 -4.30
C LYS A 110 -23.59 -1.55 -4.01
N ILE A 111 -24.03 -1.67 -2.76
CA ILE A 111 -25.37 -1.23 -2.33
C ILE A 111 -25.54 0.28 -2.61
N ALA A 112 -24.54 1.10 -2.29
CA ALA A 112 -24.57 2.53 -2.57
C ALA A 112 -24.64 2.83 -4.08
N VAL A 113 -23.91 2.07 -4.92
CA VAL A 113 -24.00 2.17 -6.39
C VAL A 113 -25.43 1.90 -6.86
N TYR A 114 -26.08 0.85 -6.36
CA TYR A 114 -27.47 0.55 -6.72
C TYR A 114 -28.42 1.68 -6.32
N HIS A 115 -28.28 2.23 -5.12
CA HIS A 115 -29.09 3.39 -4.71
C HIS A 115 -28.89 4.61 -5.62
N ASN A 116 -27.66 4.87 -6.06
CA ASN A 116 -27.37 6.00 -6.97
C ASN A 116 -27.92 5.76 -8.39
N GLU A 117 -27.94 4.53 -8.89
CA GLU A 117 -28.59 4.19 -10.16
C GLU A 117 -30.12 4.34 -10.07
N VAL A 118 -30.71 3.94 -8.93
CA VAL A 118 -32.14 4.19 -8.63
C VAL A 118 -32.44 5.70 -8.57
N ASP A 119 -31.61 6.50 -7.89
CA ASP A 119 -31.73 7.98 -7.86
C ASP A 119 -31.69 8.56 -9.29
N SER A 120 -30.82 8.01 -10.14
CA SER A 120 -30.68 8.43 -11.54
C SER A 120 -31.91 8.10 -12.38
N LEU A 121 -32.54 6.93 -12.17
CA LEU A 121 -33.79 6.57 -12.83
C LEU A 121 -34.97 7.42 -12.37
N LEU A 122 -35.09 7.70 -11.07
CA LEU A 122 -36.15 8.58 -10.54
C LEU A 122 -36.04 10.00 -11.12
N LYS A 123 -34.81 10.53 -11.27
CA LYS A 123 -34.59 11.83 -11.95
C LYS A 123 -35.01 11.80 -13.41
N LEU A 124 -34.71 10.73 -14.14
CA LEU A 124 -35.13 10.57 -15.55
C LEU A 124 -36.65 10.46 -15.72
N LEU A 125 -37.37 10.03 -14.67
CA LEU A 125 -38.82 9.97 -14.62
C LEU A 125 -39.47 11.27 -14.10
N ASP A 126 -38.68 12.31 -13.81
CA ASP A 126 -39.13 13.57 -13.16
C ASP A 126 -39.77 13.35 -11.77
N LEU A 127 -39.33 12.30 -11.07
CA LEU A 127 -39.79 11.90 -9.74
C LEU A 127 -38.74 12.21 -8.66
N ALA A 128 -37.96 13.26 -8.85
CA ALA A 128 -36.89 13.65 -7.92
C ALA A 128 -37.42 13.96 -6.49
N HIS A 129 -38.67 14.40 -6.38
CA HIS A 129 -39.36 14.62 -5.10
C HIS A 129 -39.56 13.31 -4.32
N ILE A 130 -39.81 12.18 -5.00
CA ILE A 130 -39.88 10.86 -4.37
C ILE A 130 -38.51 10.47 -3.82
N ALA A 131 -37.44 10.72 -4.58
CA ALA A 131 -36.07 10.46 -4.11
C ALA A 131 -35.71 11.27 -2.85
N GLN A 132 -36.24 12.49 -2.69
CA GLN A 132 -36.08 13.30 -1.48
C GLN A 132 -36.89 12.78 -0.30
N MET A 133 -38.12 12.29 -0.53
CA MET A 133 -38.95 11.67 0.51
C MET A 133 -38.42 10.29 0.95
N THR A 134 -37.74 9.58 0.05
CA THR A 134 -37.08 8.30 0.31
C THR A 134 -35.55 8.48 0.35
N ASP A 135 -35.04 9.50 1.06
CA ASP A 135 -33.59 9.72 1.15
C ASP A 135 -32.94 8.59 1.96
N TRP A 136 -32.48 7.59 1.22
CA TRP A 136 -31.89 6.37 1.74
C TRP A 136 -30.67 6.66 2.63
N ARG A 137 -30.02 7.82 2.47
CA ARG A 137 -28.83 8.21 3.24
C ARG A 137 -29.14 8.42 4.73
N LEU A 138 -30.30 9.00 5.05
CA LEU A 138 -30.74 9.19 6.44
C LEU A 138 -31.02 7.85 7.13
N GLN A 139 -31.58 6.90 6.38
CA GLN A 139 -31.91 5.58 6.90
C GLN A 139 -30.70 4.64 6.91
N TYR A 140 -29.71 4.88 6.03
CA TYR A 140 -28.52 4.05 5.88
C TYR A 140 -27.75 3.93 7.20
N ASP A 141 -27.55 5.04 7.93
CA ASP A 141 -26.84 5.03 9.21
C ASP A 141 -27.59 4.28 10.31
N ALA A 142 -28.92 4.25 10.26
CA ALA A 142 -29.74 3.45 11.17
C ALA A 142 -29.64 1.96 10.83
N ASP A 143 -29.84 1.61 9.56
CA ASP A 143 -29.76 0.22 9.07
C ASP A 143 -28.34 -0.36 9.27
N GLN A 144 -27.28 0.46 9.10
CA GLN A 144 -25.89 0.06 9.38
C GLN A 144 -25.66 -0.27 10.85
N ARG A 145 -26.23 0.51 11.78
CA ARG A 145 -26.10 0.23 13.23
C ARG A 145 -26.77 -1.09 13.62
N GLU A 146 -27.92 -1.39 13.05
CA GLU A 146 -28.61 -2.66 13.26
C GLU A 146 -27.82 -3.83 12.66
N GLU A 147 -27.27 -3.65 11.45
CA GLU A 147 -26.46 -4.65 10.78
C GLU A 147 -25.18 -4.98 11.56
N VAL A 148 -24.52 -3.96 12.11
CA VAL A 148 -23.37 -4.10 13.02
C VAL A 148 -23.72 -4.98 14.24
N ALA A 149 -24.89 -4.76 14.85
CA ALA A 149 -25.34 -5.59 15.97
C ALA A 149 -25.56 -7.06 15.53
N ARG A 150 -26.20 -7.28 14.38
CA ARG A 150 -26.42 -8.63 13.83
C ARG A 150 -25.13 -9.37 13.54
N TRP A 151 -24.15 -8.74 12.90
CA TRP A 151 -22.86 -9.37 12.64
C TRP A 151 -22.14 -9.77 13.92
N THR A 152 -22.23 -8.94 14.97
CA THR A 152 -21.62 -9.23 16.27
C THR A 152 -22.23 -10.48 16.90
N ASP A 153 -23.55 -10.60 16.87
CA ASP A 153 -24.28 -11.77 17.38
C ASP A 153 -23.97 -13.05 16.57
N LEU A 154 -23.97 -12.95 15.24
CA LEU A 154 -23.67 -14.08 14.36
C LEU A 154 -22.24 -14.60 14.50
N VAL A 155 -21.26 -13.73 14.72
CA VAL A 155 -19.88 -14.16 15.02
C VAL A 155 -19.80 -14.75 16.44
N ALA A 156 -20.52 -14.19 17.41
CA ALA A 156 -20.53 -14.68 18.80
C ALA A 156 -21.11 -16.10 18.95
N THR A 157 -22.14 -16.43 18.16
CA THR A 157 -22.75 -17.78 18.17
C THR A 157 -21.83 -18.87 17.62
N ASN A 158 -20.72 -18.52 16.97
CA ASN A 158 -19.69 -19.41 16.36
C ASN A 158 -20.22 -20.38 15.28
N LYS A 159 -21.53 -20.57 15.16
CA LYS A 159 -22.17 -21.60 14.34
C LYS A 159 -21.86 -21.42 12.85
N LEU A 160 -22.03 -20.22 12.31
CA LEU A 160 -21.83 -19.94 10.89
C LEU A 160 -20.35 -19.97 10.47
N VAL A 161 -19.44 -19.61 11.36
CA VAL A 161 -17.99 -19.74 11.14
C VAL A 161 -17.62 -21.23 11.08
N LEU A 162 -18.20 -22.06 11.94
CA LEU A 162 -17.98 -23.50 11.96
C LEU A 162 -18.64 -24.21 10.77
N GLU A 163 -19.83 -23.79 10.35
CA GLU A 163 -20.49 -24.31 9.14
C GLU A 163 -19.68 -24.04 7.87
N ALA A 164 -19.00 -22.89 7.80
CA ALA A 164 -18.07 -22.59 6.71
C ALA A 164 -16.77 -23.42 6.77
N CYS A 165 -16.53 -24.12 7.89
CA CYS A 165 -15.32 -24.88 8.20
C CYS A 165 -15.62 -26.39 8.29
N SER A 166 -16.17 -26.95 7.21
CA SER A 166 -16.65 -28.35 7.16
C SER A 166 -15.57 -29.40 7.42
N ASP A 167 -14.33 -29.13 7.04
CA ASP A 167 -13.18 -30.03 7.17
C ASP A 167 -11.89 -29.26 7.48
N ALA A 168 -10.77 -29.98 7.68
CA ALA A 168 -9.48 -29.38 8.00
C ALA A 168 -8.94 -28.46 6.88
N SER A 169 -9.27 -28.74 5.62
CA SER A 169 -8.86 -27.91 4.48
C SER A 169 -9.61 -26.57 4.48
N ALA A 170 -10.94 -26.60 4.65
CA ALA A 170 -11.77 -25.42 4.78
C ALA A 170 -11.42 -24.58 6.02
N GLN A 171 -11.02 -25.23 7.12
CA GLN A 171 -10.49 -24.56 8.30
C GLN A 171 -9.17 -23.83 8.00
N ARG A 172 -8.22 -24.49 7.33
CA ARG A 172 -6.94 -23.88 6.94
C ARG A 172 -7.16 -22.72 5.96
N GLU A 173 -8.05 -22.88 4.98
CA GLU A 173 -8.44 -21.84 4.03
C GLU A 173 -9.00 -20.62 4.75
N THR A 174 -10.00 -20.82 5.60
CA THR A 174 -10.64 -19.75 6.38
C THR A 174 -9.63 -19.05 7.27
N MET A 175 -8.73 -19.80 7.91
CA MET A 175 -7.68 -19.21 8.76
C MET A 175 -6.74 -18.29 7.98
N LEU A 176 -6.24 -18.74 6.82
CA LEU A 176 -5.33 -17.95 5.99
C LEU A 176 -6.00 -16.68 5.47
N ARG A 177 -7.27 -16.75 5.08
CA ARG A 177 -8.05 -15.60 4.62
C ARG A 177 -8.26 -14.57 5.75
N LEU A 178 -8.61 -15.03 6.96
CA LEU A 178 -8.76 -14.16 8.13
C LEU A 178 -7.41 -13.55 8.58
N LEU A 179 -6.33 -14.34 8.58
CA LEU A 179 -4.99 -13.84 8.90
C LEU A 179 -4.51 -12.79 7.90
N HIS A 180 -4.73 -13.01 6.60
CA HIS A 180 -4.37 -12.07 5.55
C HIS A 180 -5.09 -10.73 5.77
N ALA A 181 -6.39 -10.78 6.04
CA ALA A 181 -7.18 -9.58 6.37
C ALA A 181 -6.63 -8.83 7.60
N LEU A 182 -6.27 -9.55 8.68
CA LEU A 182 -5.68 -8.95 9.88
C LEU A 182 -4.28 -8.35 9.67
N GLN A 183 -3.48 -8.90 8.74
CA GLN A 183 -2.13 -8.43 8.46
C GLN A 183 -2.10 -7.20 7.54
N HIS A 184 -3.00 -7.14 6.55
CA HIS A 184 -3.03 -6.07 5.55
C HIS A 184 -3.84 -4.81 5.97
N ASP A 185 -4.62 -4.86 7.04
CA ASP A 185 -5.35 -3.70 7.60
C ASP A 185 -4.44 -2.68 8.33
N LYS A 186 -3.11 -2.85 8.28
CA LYS A 186 -2.13 -1.93 8.87
C LYS A 186 -1.90 -0.65 8.06
N HIS A 187 -2.30 -0.60 6.78
CA HIS A 187 -2.06 0.54 5.89
C HIS A 187 -3.25 1.51 5.75
N THR A 188 -4.43 1.11 6.20
CA THR A 188 -5.58 1.96 6.45
C THR A 188 -5.44 2.52 7.86
N GLN A 189 -5.38 3.84 8.03
CA GLN A 189 -5.23 4.52 9.35
C GLN A 189 -6.44 4.35 10.29
N SER A 190 -7.19 3.24 10.20
CA SER A 190 -8.35 2.92 11.02
C SER A 190 -8.22 1.52 11.64
N SER A 191 -7.29 1.36 12.59
CA SER A 191 -7.32 0.25 13.59
C SER A 191 -8.60 0.24 14.46
N SER A 192 -9.64 0.99 14.08
CA SER A 192 -10.91 1.23 14.78
C SER A 192 -12.11 0.60 14.07
N SER A 193 -11.94 0.09 12.83
CA SER A 193 -13.07 -0.40 12.03
C SER A 193 -13.80 -1.57 12.71
N PHE A 194 -15.12 -1.53 12.66
CA PHE A 194 -15.99 -2.59 13.20
C PHE A 194 -15.70 -3.95 12.55
N GLN A 195 -15.45 -3.96 11.24
CA GLN A 195 -15.11 -5.17 10.48
C GLN A 195 -13.82 -5.83 10.99
N ALA A 196 -12.78 -5.06 11.30
CA ALA A 196 -11.54 -5.59 11.87
C ALA A 196 -11.77 -6.33 13.19
N LYS A 197 -12.69 -5.82 14.04
CA LYS A 197 -13.07 -6.48 15.31
C LYS A 197 -13.76 -7.81 15.06
N LEU A 198 -14.69 -7.87 14.11
CA LEU A 198 -15.38 -9.11 13.74
C LEU A 198 -14.45 -10.15 13.14
N VAL A 199 -13.57 -9.74 12.21
CA VAL A 199 -12.55 -10.61 11.61
C VAL A 199 -11.64 -11.17 12.69
N LYS A 200 -11.20 -10.35 13.65
CA LYS A 200 -10.38 -10.77 14.78
C LYS A 200 -11.11 -11.76 15.69
N GLN A 201 -12.39 -11.54 15.95
CA GLN A 201 -13.22 -12.46 16.75
C GLN A 201 -13.44 -13.80 16.04
N ALA A 202 -13.72 -13.79 14.74
CA ALA A 202 -13.83 -15.00 13.92
C ALA A 202 -12.50 -15.78 13.89
N PHE A 203 -11.38 -15.08 13.75
CA PHE A 203 -10.03 -15.65 13.79
C PHE A 203 -9.77 -16.38 15.12
N HIS A 204 -9.98 -15.71 16.26
CA HIS A 204 -9.77 -16.31 17.58
C HIS A 204 -10.71 -17.49 17.86
N THR A 205 -11.94 -17.43 17.34
CA THR A 205 -12.90 -18.53 17.42
C THR A 205 -12.37 -19.76 16.71
N LEU A 206 -11.93 -19.61 15.47
CA LEU A 206 -11.39 -20.72 14.69
C LEU A 206 -10.08 -21.26 15.29
N GLN A 207 -9.22 -20.37 15.78
CA GLN A 207 -7.95 -20.73 16.43
C GLN A 207 -8.17 -21.54 17.72
N ARG A 208 -9.22 -21.23 18.49
CA ARG A 208 -9.59 -21.95 19.71
C ARG A 208 -10.14 -23.34 19.40
N LEU A 209 -10.93 -23.47 18.35
CA LEU A 209 -11.72 -24.67 18.05
C LEU A 209 -10.99 -25.68 17.16
N SER A 210 -10.09 -25.22 16.29
CA SER A 210 -9.31 -26.10 15.42
C SER A 210 -7.99 -26.52 16.07
N LYS A 211 -7.76 -27.84 16.20
CA LYS A 211 -6.48 -28.40 16.66
C LYS A 211 -5.41 -28.38 15.56
N ASP A 212 -5.82 -28.55 14.31
CA ASP A 212 -4.95 -28.73 13.15
C ASP A 212 -4.33 -27.40 12.65
N VAL A 213 -4.91 -26.26 13.06
CA VAL A 213 -4.51 -24.93 12.59
C VAL A 213 -3.56 -24.21 13.58
N ARG A 214 -3.24 -24.81 14.73
CA ARG A 214 -2.37 -24.19 15.75
C ARG A 214 -0.93 -23.92 15.28
N GLY A 215 -0.50 -24.50 14.16
CA GLY A 215 0.80 -24.23 13.53
C GLY A 215 0.80 -23.10 12.48
N THR A 216 -0.36 -22.66 11.99
CA THR A 216 -0.44 -21.62 10.94
C THR A 216 -0.21 -20.23 11.55
N SER A 217 1.06 -19.85 11.68
CA SER A 217 1.46 -18.62 12.37
C SER A 217 1.62 -17.41 11.44
N SER A 218 1.74 -17.65 10.13
CA SER A 218 1.96 -16.62 9.12
C SER A 218 1.25 -16.97 7.81
N VAL A 219 0.94 -15.92 7.05
CA VAL A 219 0.44 -16.03 5.69
C VAL A 219 1.65 -15.95 4.75
N PRO A 220 1.78 -16.84 3.75
CA PRO A 220 2.82 -16.71 2.74
C PRO A 220 2.76 -15.35 2.06
N LEU A 221 3.91 -14.72 1.78
CA LEU A 221 3.96 -13.39 1.17
C LEU A 221 3.30 -13.31 -0.21
N TRP A 222 3.22 -14.45 -0.91
CA TRP A 222 2.59 -14.60 -2.22
C TRP A 222 1.11 -14.99 -2.14
N PHE A 223 0.54 -15.15 -0.93
CA PHE A 223 -0.86 -15.55 -0.78
C PHE A 223 -1.79 -14.44 -1.28
N VAL A 224 -2.72 -14.79 -2.17
CA VAL A 224 -3.75 -13.90 -2.66
C VAL A 224 -5.12 -14.47 -2.29
N PRO A 225 -5.97 -13.71 -1.56
CA PRO A 225 -7.31 -14.18 -1.21
C PRO A 225 -8.18 -14.35 -2.47
N PRO A 226 -9.04 -15.39 -2.55
CA PRO A 226 -9.93 -15.60 -3.69
C PRO A 226 -10.85 -14.41 -3.99
N GLU A 227 -11.22 -13.63 -2.96
CA GLU A 227 -12.07 -12.45 -3.06
C GLU A 227 -11.47 -11.34 -3.94
N ASP A 228 -10.14 -11.27 -4.02
CA ASP A 228 -9.42 -10.27 -4.80
C ASP A 228 -9.38 -10.62 -6.30
N VAL A 229 -9.86 -11.80 -6.71
CA VAL A 229 -9.69 -12.32 -8.07
C VAL A 229 -11.04 -12.60 -8.72
N ALA A 230 -11.34 -11.88 -9.79
CA ALA A 230 -12.49 -12.15 -10.64
C ALA A 230 -12.08 -13.00 -11.84
N LEU A 231 -12.74 -14.14 -12.05
CA LEU A 231 -12.49 -15.04 -13.19
C LEU A 231 -13.47 -14.78 -14.33
N SER A 232 -12.99 -14.97 -15.56
CA SER A 232 -13.86 -15.11 -16.72
C SER A 232 -14.73 -16.38 -16.62
N PRO A 233 -15.92 -16.42 -17.26
CA PRO A 233 -16.86 -17.52 -17.10
C PRO A 233 -16.36 -18.88 -17.64
N GLN A 234 -15.43 -18.87 -18.60
CA GLN A 234 -14.94 -20.08 -19.25
C GLN A 234 -13.41 -20.05 -19.32
N PRO A 235 -12.74 -21.20 -19.11
CA PRO A 235 -11.29 -21.29 -19.30
C PRO A 235 -10.97 -21.16 -20.79
N PHE A 236 -9.86 -20.49 -21.10
CA PHE A 236 -9.36 -20.41 -22.48
C PHE A 236 -8.37 -21.54 -22.80
N ALA A 237 -7.77 -22.16 -21.79
CA ALA A 237 -6.94 -23.35 -21.94
C ALA A 237 -7.23 -24.37 -20.82
N ARG A 238 -7.05 -25.66 -21.12
CA ARG A 238 -7.28 -26.77 -20.17
C ARG A 238 -6.09 -27.71 -20.22
N GLY A 239 -5.38 -27.86 -19.10
CA GLY A 239 -4.25 -28.77 -18.94
C GLY A 239 -4.68 -30.10 -18.31
N ALA A 240 -3.70 -30.93 -17.91
CA ALA A 240 -3.96 -32.20 -17.21
C ALA A 240 -4.28 -32.01 -15.72
N THR A 241 -3.66 -31.03 -15.07
CA THR A 241 -3.77 -30.76 -13.63
C THR A 241 -4.53 -29.47 -13.30
N SER A 242 -4.68 -28.57 -14.27
CA SER A 242 -5.26 -27.25 -14.09
C SER A 242 -6.04 -26.76 -15.31
N ASP A 243 -6.90 -25.77 -15.08
CA ASP A 243 -7.64 -25.01 -16.09
C ASP A 243 -7.22 -23.54 -16.03
N VAL A 244 -7.03 -22.90 -17.17
CA VAL A 244 -6.48 -21.53 -17.25
C VAL A 244 -7.55 -20.55 -17.73
N PHE A 245 -7.72 -19.48 -16.96
CA PHE A 245 -8.73 -18.45 -17.16
C PHE A 245 -8.07 -17.08 -17.35
N LEU A 246 -8.73 -16.20 -18.09
CA LEU A 246 -8.47 -14.77 -17.96
C LEU A 246 -9.14 -14.27 -16.68
N GLY A 247 -8.47 -13.37 -15.96
CA GLY A 247 -8.99 -12.81 -14.73
C GLY A 247 -8.61 -11.35 -14.53
N VAL A 248 -9.18 -10.77 -13.48
CA VAL A 248 -8.87 -9.42 -13.01
C VAL A 248 -8.57 -9.48 -11.52
N TRP A 249 -7.35 -9.09 -11.15
CA TRP A 249 -6.91 -8.96 -9.76
C TRP A 249 -7.20 -7.55 -9.24
N ARG A 250 -7.81 -7.47 -8.05
CA ARG A 250 -8.21 -6.24 -7.33
C ARG A 250 -8.99 -5.26 -8.20
N GLN A 251 -9.79 -5.78 -9.14
CA GLN A 251 -10.64 -5.02 -10.06
C GLN A 251 -9.87 -4.05 -11.00
N ARG A 252 -8.54 -4.20 -11.14
CA ARG A 252 -7.69 -3.28 -11.90
C ARG A 252 -6.73 -3.98 -12.85
N THR A 253 -6.07 -5.03 -12.39
CA THR A 253 -4.97 -5.66 -13.12
C THR A 253 -5.47 -6.89 -13.85
N LYS A 254 -5.34 -6.92 -15.18
CA LYS A 254 -5.59 -8.15 -15.95
C LYS A 254 -4.50 -9.17 -15.65
N VAL A 255 -4.90 -10.41 -15.43
CA VAL A 255 -4.01 -11.51 -15.05
C VAL A 255 -4.47 -12.81 -15.72
N VAL A 256 -3.55 -13.74 -15.85
CA VAL A 256 -3.88 -15.14 -16.15
C VAL A 256 -4.02 -15.89 -14.84
N VAL A 257 -5.09 -16.69 -14.71
CA VAL A 257 -5.40 -17.47 -13.51
C VAL A 257 -5.39 -18.95 -13.84
N LYS A 258 -4.35 -19.65 -13.36
CA LYS A 258 -4.23 -21.12 -13.44
C LYS A 258 -4.94 -21.71 -12.22
N VAL A 259 -6.08 -22.36 -12.42
CA VAL A 259 -6.89 -22.98 -11.37
C VAL A 259 -6.60 -24.47 -11.33
N TYR A 260 -6.09 -24.96 -10.21
CA TYR A 260 -5.76 -26.38 -10.01
C TYR A 260 -7.03 -27.20 -9.75
N ARG A 261 -7.10 -28.41 -10.31
CA ARG A 261 -8.26 -29.30 -10.14
C ARG A 261 -8.29 -30.01 -8.79
N ALA A 262 -7.14 -30.15 -8.15
CA ALA A 262 -6.98 -30.67 -6.81
C ALA A 262 -6.00 -29.80 -6.03
N GLY A 263 -6.25 -29.62 -4.73
CA GLY A 263 -5.32 -28.97 -3.81
C GLY A 263 -4.44 -29.97 -3.06
N GLY A 264 -3.47 -29.46 -2.32
CA GLY A 264 -2.55 -30.27 -1.51
C GLY A 264 -1.17 -29.63 -1.37
N ASP A 265 -0.26 -30.33 -0.71
CA ASP A 265 1.11 -29.86 -0.45
C ASP A 265 1.89 -29.63 -1.76
N ASP A 266 1.59 -30.37 -2.83
CA ASP A 266 2.20 -30.20 -4.16
C ASP A 266 1.96 -28.78 -4.73
N VAL A 267 0.74 -28.24 -4.56
CA VAL A 267 0.41 -26.89 -5.05
C VAL A 267 1.11 -25.83 -4.19
N GLU A 268 1.18 -26.02 -2.87
CA GLU A 268 1.90 -25.10 -1.98
C GLU A 268 3.38 -25.03 -2.35
N ASN A 269 4.00 -26.18 -2.63
CA ASN A 269 5.39 -26.27 -3.07
C ASN A 269 5.63 -25.58 -4.42
N GLU A 270 4.77 -25.83 -5.42
CA GLU A 270 4.85 -25.18 -6.74
C GLU A 270 4.77 -23.65 -6.61
N LEU A 271 3.79 -23.13 -5.85
CA LEU A 271 3.63 -21.68 -5.66
C LEU A 271 4.80 -21.07 -4.89
N HIS A 272 5.34 -21.77 -3.88
CA HIS A 272 6.48 -21.30 -3.12
C HIS A 272 7.75 -21.22 -3.96
N LEU A 273 7.97 -22.22 -4.81
CA LEU A 273 9.11 -22.27 -5.73
C LEU A 273 8.98 -21.19 -6.81
N TRP A 274 7.79 -21.03 -7.41
CA TRP A 274 7.58 -20.00 -8.42
C TRP A 274 7.73 -18.58 -7.83
N ALA A 275 7.34 -18.37 -6.58
CA ALA A 275 7.50 -17.09 -5.89
C ALA A 275 8.96 -16.65 -5.67
N SER A 276 9.90 -17.60 -5.63
CA SER A 276 11.34 -17.29 -5.44
C SER A 276 12.04 -16.93 -6.76
N LEU A 277 11.43 -17.21 -7.90
CA LEU A 277 12.01 -17.01 -9.24
C LEU A 277 11.57 -15.68 -9.85
N ARG A 278 12.52 -14.87 -10.33
CA ARG A 278 12.26 -13.61 -11.06
C ARG A 278 13.28 -13.38 -12.16
N HIS A 279 12.87 -13.58 -13.41
CA HIS A 279 13.72 -13.39 -14.58
C HIS A 279 12.88 -13.02 -15.82
N PRO A 280 13.36 -12.18 -16.76
CA PRO A 280 12.59 -11.79 -17.95
C PRO A 280 12.15 -12.95 -18.86
N ASN A 281 12.91 -14.05 -18.87
CA ASN A 281 12.62 -15.28 -19.62
C ASN A 281 11.89 -16.35 -18.78
N LEU A 282 11.25 -15.96 -17.67
CA LEU A 282 10.32 -16.78 -16.91
C LEU A 282 8.99 -16.03 -16.81
N VAL A 283 7.87 -16.76 -16.90
CA VAL A 283 6.55 -16.14 -16.73
C VAL A 283 6.44 -15.56 -15.32
N ALA A 284 6.16 -14.28 -15.21
CA ALA A 284 6.13 -13.59 -13.92
C ALA A 284 4.97 -14.08 -13.06
N PHE A 285 5.30 -14.50 -11.83
CA PHE A 285 4.32 -14.86 -10.81
C PHE A 285 3.89 -13.63 -10.00
N TYR A 286 2.58 -13.45 -9.83
CA TYR A 286 2.03 -12.37 -9.04
C TYR A 286 1.54 -12.82 -7.66
N GLY A 287 1.22 -14.10 -7.49
CA GLY A 287 0.73 -14.67 -6.24
C GLY A 287 -0.30 -15.78 -6.49
N GLY A 288 -0.89 -16.32 -5.42
CA GLY A 288 -1.88 -17.38 -5.57
C GLY A 288 -2.50 -17.85 -4.26
N CYS A 289 -3.41 -18.81 -4.35
CA CYS A 289 -4.06 -19.47 -3.22
C CYS A 289 -3.84 -20.98 -3.33
N HIS A 290 -3.12 -21.58 -2.38
CA HIS A 290 -2.86 -23.03 -2.36
C HIS A 290 -3.96 -23.83 -1.65
N VAL A 291 -4.88 -23.15 -0.96
CA VAL A 291 -5.95 -23.73 -0.14
C VAL A 291 -7.33 -23.55 -0.78
N GLY A 292 -8.27 -24.38 -0.34
CA GLY A 292 -9.67 -24.32 -0.72
C GLY A 292 -10.03 -25.19 -1.92
N ALA A 293 -11.30 -25.13 -2.31
CA ALA A 293 -11.86 -26.00 -3.36
C ALA A 293 -11.33 -25.70 -4.77
N LYS A 294 -10.77 -24.49 -4.98
CA LYS A 294 -10.20 -24.05 -6.25
C LYS A 294 -8.88 -23.32 -6.00
N PRO A 295 -7.79 -24.03 -5.67
CA PRO A 295 -6.49 -23.41 -5.57
C PRO A 295 -6.12 -22.78 -6.91
N PHE A 296 -5.35 -21.69 -6.89
CA PHE A 296 -4.96 -20.99 -8.11
C PHE A 296 -3.62 -20.28 -8.02
N ALA A 297 -3.02 -20.03 -9.18
CA ALA A 297 -1.87 -19.14 -9.40
C ALA A 297 -2.28 -17.96 -10.27
N LEU A 298 -1.74 -16.78 -9.98
CA LEU A 298 -1.85 -15.56 -10.77
C LEU A 298 -0.51 -15.27 -11.45
N CYS A 299 -0.53 -15.05 -12.74
CA CYS A 299 0.67 -14.79 -13.52
C CYS A 299 0.43 -13.80 -14.67
N GLU A 300 1.55 -13.38 -15.26
CA GLU A 300 1.58 -12.57 -16.47
C GLU A 300 0.87 -13.28 -17.63
N GLU A 301 0.19 -12.48 -18.47
CA GLU A 301 -0.33 -12.95 -19.74
C GLU A 301 0.76 -12.92 -20.79
N ALA A 302 1.06 -14.07 -21.40
CA ALA A 302 1.97 -14.19 -22.55
C ALA A 302 1.15 -14.24 -23.86
N PRO A 303 0.97 -13.11 -24.57
CA PRO A 303 -0.03 -13.02 -25.63
C PRO A 303 0.33 -13.80 -26.90
N GLY A 304 1.60 -14.19 -27.06
CA GLY A 304 2.07 -15.02 -28.16
C GLY A 304 1.66 -16.49 -28.02
N GLY A 305 1.17 -16.89 -26.84
CA GLY A 305 0.78 -18.27 -26.56
C GLY A 305 2.00 -19.19 -26.40
N ALA A 306 1.77 -20.49 -26.52
CA ALA A 306 2.81 -21.51 -26.42
C ALA A 306 3.66 -21.58 -27.71
N LEU A 307 4.93 -21.95 -27.56
CA LEU A 307 5.93 -21.90 -28.62
C LEU A 307 5.61 -22.87 -29.75
N ASP A 308 5.17 -24.09 -29.45
CA ASP A 308 4.72 -25.11 -30.41
C ASP A 308 3.62 -24.56 -31.33
N ASP A 309 2.57 -24.04 -30.71
CA ASP A 309 1.41 -23.45 -31.34
C ASP A 309 1.80 -22.23 -32.20
N TYR A 310 2.73 -21.41 -31.70
CA TYR A 310 3.22 -20.23 -32.41
C TYR A 310 4.03 -20.62 -33.64
N LEU A 311 4.98 -21.55 -33.49
CA LEU A 311 5.82 -22.04 -34.59
C LEU A 311 4.97 -22.70 -35.68
N MET A 312 3.95 -23.48 -35.30
CA MET A 312 3.04 -24.10 -36.26
C MET A 312 2.21 -23.06 -37.03
N ARG A 313 1.68 -22.03 -36.35
CA ARG A 313 0.90 -20.95 -36.98
C ARG A 313 1.75 -20.03 -37.88
N HIS A 314 3.04 -19.94 -37.62
CA HIS A 314 3.99 -19.09 -38.35
C HIS A 314 5.03 -19.91 -39.13
N ALA A 315 4.67 -21.15 -39.49
CA ALA A 315 5.55 -22.03 -40.25
C ALA A 315 6.01 -21.34 -41.54
N GLY A 316 7.33 -21.26 -41.75
CA GLY A 316 7.96 -20.57 -42.88
C GLY A 316 8.11 -19.05 -42.74
N ALA A 317 7.58 -18.43 -41.68
CA ALA A 317 7.79 -17.01 -41.36
C ALA A 317 8.79 -16.78 -40.22
N VAL A 318 8.99 -17.79 -39.36
CA VAL A 318 10.04 -17.79 -38.34
C VAL A 318 11.35 -18.18 -39.01
N ASP A 319 12.32 -17.27 -39.02
CA ASP A 319 13.64 -17.54 -39.56
C ASP A 319 14.58 -18.18 -38.51
N GLU A 320 15.74 -18.61 -38.98
CA GLU A 320 16.75 -19.28 -38.16
C GLU A 320 17.23 -18.42 -36.98
N THR A 321 17.38 -17.11 -37.23
CA THR A 321 17.80 -16.12 -36.23
C THR A 321 16.76 -16.00 -35.11
N GLN A 322 15.48 -15.99 -35.46
CA GLN A 322 14.38 -15.92 -34.50
C GLN A 322 14.26 -17.21 -33.68
N LEU A 323 14.40 -18.39 -34.31
CA LEU A 323 14.41 -19.67 -33.61
C LEU A 323 15.58 -19.76 -32.62
N LEU A 324 16.79 -19.37 -33.03
CA LEU A 324 17.96 -19.26 -32.16
C LEU A 324 17.72 -18.27 -31.01
N GLY A 325 17.02 -17.18 -31.27
CA GLY A 325 16.59 -16.22 -30.24
C GLY A 325 15.74 -16.88 -29.16
N PHE A 326 14.75 -17.71 -29.54
CA PHE A 326 13.92 -18.45 -28.60
C PHE A 326 14.71 -19.48 -27.79
N LEU A 327 15.61 -20.23 -28.43
CA LEU A 327 16.46 -21.23 -27.76
C LEU A 327 17.44 -20.58 -26.78
N LEU A 328 17.99 -19.42 -27.14
CA LEU A 328 18.85 -18.63 -26.27
C LEU A 328 18.09 -18.13 -25.04
N ASP A 329 16.90 -17.56 -25.24
CA ASP A 329 16.01 -17.13 -24.16
C ASP A 329 15.68 -18.27 -23.18
N ILE A 330 15.40 -19.48 -23.70
CA ILE A 330 15.16 -20.70 -22.92
C ILE A 330 16.42 -21.10 -22.13
N ALA A 331 17.59 -21.13 -22.77
CA ALA A 331 18.84 -21.54 -22.13
C ALA A 331 19.25 -20.58 -21.00
N ILE A 332 19.09 -19.27 -21.21
CA ILE A 332 19.34 -18.25 -20.18
C ILE A 332 18.39 -18.44 -18.99
N ALA A 333 17.12 -18.75 -19.25
CA ALA A 333 16.16 -19.04 -18.19
C ALA A 333 16.55 -20.28 -17.36
N LEU A 334 16.99 -21.36 -18.02
CA LEU A 334 17.47 -22.56 -17.34
C LEU A 334 18.74 -22.30 -16.53
N GLU A 335 19.71 -21.56 -17.08
CA GLU A 335 20.95 -21.20 -16.36
C GLU A 335 20.63 -20.41 -15.09
N TYR A 336 19.68 -19.46 -15.16
CA TYR A 336 19.19 -18.73 -14.01
C TYR A 336 18.52 -19.67 -12.98
N MET A 337 17.62 -20.56 -13.40
CA MET A 337 16.96 -21.51 -12.49
C MET A 337 17.99 -22.42 -11.79
N HIS A 338 18.92 -22.99 -12.57
CA HIS A 338 19.96 -23.88 -12.07
C HIS A 338 20.89 -23.17 -11.08
N GLY A 339 21.23 -21.90 -11.34
CA GLY A 339 21.98 -21.04 -10.43
C GLY A 339 21.28 -20.79 -9.09
N ASN A 340 19.95 -20.77 -9.09
CA ASN A 340 19.12 -20.71 -7.87
C ASN A 340 18.86 -22.09 -7.25
N GLY A 341 19.48 -23.16 -7.76
CA GLY A 341 19.30 -24.51 -7.26
C GLY A 341 17.96 -25.16 -7.63
N VAL A 342 17.24 -24.60 -8.61
CA VAL A 342 15.96 -25.12 -9.11
C VAL A 342 16.18 -25.84 -10.44
N VAL A 343 15.55 -27.00 -10.61
CA VAL A 343 15.46 -27.77 -11.87
C VAL A 343 14.03 -27.71 -12.37
N HIS A 344 13.80 -27.51 -13.67
CA HIS A 344 12.46 -27.37 -14.25
C HIS A 344 11.72 -28.72 -14.32
N GLY A 345 12.35 -29.77 -14.84
CA GLY A 345 11.86 -31.15 -14.82
C GLY A 345 10.69 -31.50 -15.77
N ASP A 346 10.16 -30.54 -16.54
CA ASP A 346 9.09 -30.75 -17.53
C ASP A 346 9.19 -29.74 -18.69
N LEU A 347 10.40 -29.60 -19.24
CA LEU A 347 10.66 -28.67 -20.35
C LEU A 347 10.20 -29.29 -21.70
N LYS A 348 9.37 -28.55 -22.44
CA LYS A 348 8.81 -28.90 -23.76
C LYS A 348 8.23 -27.62 -24.40
N CYS A 349 8.05 -27.56 -25.73
CA CYS A 349 7.64 -26.31 -26.38
C CYS A 349 6.31 -25.76 -25.86
N ASN A 350 5.36 -26.61 -25.46
CA ASN A 350 4.07 -26.15 -24.93
C ASN A 350 4.15 -25.47 -23.55
N ASN A 351 5.26 -25.66 -22.81
CA ASN A 351 5.57 -25.01 -21.54
C ASN A 351 6.46 -23.77 -21.75
N VAL A 352 6.84 -23.45 -22.98
CA VAL A 352 7.51 -22.20 -23.35
C VAL A 352 6.48 -21.24 -23.94
N LEU A 353 6.25 -20.12 -23.28
CA LEU A 353 5.31 -19.09 -23.75
C LEU A 353 6.05 -17.93 -24.42
N LEU A 354 5.34 -17.20 -25.29
CA LEU A 354 5.89 -16.06 -26.01
C LEU A 354 5.23 -14.73 -25.61
N THR A 355 6.05 -13.73 -25.34
CA THR A 355 5.61 -12.33 -25.30
C THR A 355 5.53 -11.77 -26.73
N LEU A 356 4.79 -10.70 -26.99
CA LEU A 356 4.69 -10.10 -28.34
C LEU A 356 5.44 -8.77 -28.49
N SER A 357 5.83 -8.13 -27.40
CA SER A 357 6.49 -6.81 -27.44
C SER A 357 7.36 -6.58 -26.19
N PRO A 358 8.65 -6.96 -26.22
CA PRO A 358 9.35 -7.63 -27.33
C PRO A 358 8.92 -9.10 -27.52
N LEU A 359 9.16 -9.67 -28.69
CA LEU A 359 8.96 -11.10 -28.95
C LEU A 359 10.08 -11.91 -28.29
N ARG A 360 9.78 -12.63 -27.21
CA ARG A 360 10.74 -13.40 -26.41
C ARG A 360 10.11 -14.67 -25.86
N ALA A 361 10.95 -15.67 -25.60
CA ALA A 361 10.54 -16.89 -24.94
C ALA A 361 10.61 -16.78 -23.41
N GLN A 362 9.60 -17.32 -22.74
CA GLN A 362 9.46 -17.37 -21.29
C GLN A 362 9.09 -18.79 -20.85
N LEU A 363 9.82 -19.36 -19.90
CA LEU A 363 9.45 -20.66 -19.33
C LEU A 363 8.27 -20.53 -18.37
N SER A 364 7.40 -21.53 -18.40
CA SER A 364 6.18 -21.62 -17.62
C SER A 364 5.98 -23.06 -17.09
N ASP A 365 4.99 -23.24 -16.23
CA ASP A 365 4.59 -24.53 -15.64
C ASP A 365 5.67 -25.20 -14.78
N PHE A 366 5.72 -24.79 -13.51
CA PHE A 366 6.69 -25.27 -12.51
C PHE A 366 6.17 -26.48 -11.72
N GLY A 367 5.12 -27.17 -12.17
CA GLY A 367 4.47 -28.27 -11.44
C GLY A 367 5.35 -29.53 -11.25
N CYS A 368 6.43 -29.66 -12.01
CA CYS A 368 7.45 -30.71 -11.86
C CYS A 368 8.81 -30.17 -11.37
N ALA A 369 8.89 -28.88 -11.03
CA ALA A 369 10.14 -28.26 -10.65
C ALA A 369 10.57 -28.70 -9.23
N VAL A 370 11.88 -28.89 -9.04
CA VAL A 370 12.46 -29.38 -7.77
C VAL A 370 13.63 -28.51 -7.31
N HIS A 371 13.80 -28.38 -6.00
CA HIS A 371 14.89 -27.62 -5.39
C HIS A 371 16.00 -28.55 -4.88
N ASN A 372 17.19 -28.48 -5.48
CA ASN A 372 18.30 -29.41 -5.24
C ASN A 372 18.83 -29.41 -3.78
N ALA A 373 18.68 -28.30 -3.05
CA ALA A 373 19.15 -28.20 -1.66
C ALA A 373 18.25 -28.95 -0.64
N HIS A 374 17.07 -29.44 -1.05
CA HIS A 374 16.10 -30.10 -0.17
C HIS A 374 15.77 -31.50 -0.70
N PRO A 375 16.67 -32.49 -0.53
CA PRO A 375 16.43 -33.87 -1.01
C PRO A 375 15.25 -34.58 -0.33
N HIS A 376 14.64 -33.99 0.70
CA HIS A 376 13.44 -34.51 1.39
C HIS A 376 12.11 -34.03 0.79
N THR A 377 12.13 -33.05 -0.12
CA THR A 377 11.01 -32.82 -1.06
C THR A 377 11.21 -33.78 -2.24
N MET A 378 10.95 -35.06 -1.99
CA MET A 378 10.92 -36.08 -3.04
C MET A 378 9.87 -35.70 -4.08
N PRO A 379 10.19 -35.64 -5.39
CA PRO A 379 9.16 -35.47 -6.41
C PRO A 379 8.24 -36.69 -6.37
N THR A 380 6.94 -36.47 -6.19
CA THR A 380 5.92 -37.53 -6.34
C THR A 380 5.72 -37.93 -7.79
N ARG A 381 6.29 -37.21 -8.78
CA ARG A 381 6.04 -37.46 -10.22
C ARG A 381 7.23 -37.15 -11.12
N VAL A 382 7.69 -38.16 -11.86
CA VAL A 382 8.40 -37.98 -13.15
C VAL A 382 7.38 -37.41 -14.15
N SER A 383 7.81 -36.49 -15.03
CA SER A 383 6.91 -35.93 -16.05
C SER A 383 6.25 -37.04 -16.88
N ALA A 384 4.95 -36.87 -17.16
CA ALA A 384 4.20 -37.75 -18.06
C ALA A 384 4.58 -37.54 -19.54
N ALA A 385 5.34 -36.50 -19.87
CA ALA A 385 5.80 -36.19 -21.21
C ALA A 385 7.04 -37.01 -21.58
N ILE A 386 6.89 -38.34 -21.64
CA ILE A 386 8.02 -39.29 -21.69
C ILE A 386 9.03 -39.03 -22.82
N ARG A 387 8.62 -38.40 -23.92
CA ARG A 387 9.46 -38.09 -25.09
C ARG A 387 10.51 -37.01 -24.82
N TRP A 388 10.34 -36.21 -23.77
CA TRP A 388 11.28 -35.17 -23.34
C TRP A 388 12.08 -35.55 -22.08
N VAL A 389 11.74 -36.67 -21.44
CA VAL A 389 12.36 -37.08 -20.17
C VAL A 389 13.68 -37.80 -20.44
N ALA A 390 14.72 -37.43 -19.69
CA ALA A 390 16.06 -38.00 -19.84
C ALA A 390 16.11 -39.50 -19.49
N PRO A 391 17.01 -40.28 -20.11
CA PRO A 391 17.13 -41.73 -19.91
C PRO A 391 17.28 -42.14 -18.43
N GLU A 392 18.07 -41.40 -17.66
CA GLU A 392 18.31 -41.66 -16.24
C GLU A 392 17.03 -41.48 -15.39
N CYS A 393 16.19 -40.52 -15.74
CA CYS A 393 14.91 -40.28 -15.07
C CYS A 393 13.87 -41.32 -15.49
N LEU A 394 13.87 -41.75 -16.76
CA LEU A 394 12.93 -42.74 -17.28
C LEU A 394 13.22 -44.18 -16.85
N VAL A 395 14.49 -44.58 -16.87
CA VAL A 395 14.92 -45.97 -16.67
C VAL A 395 15.24 -46.25 -15.20
N HIS A 396 15.92 -45.31 -14.54
CA HIS A 396 16.40 -45.50 -13.17
C HIS A 396 15.53 -44.78 -12.13
N ALA A 397 14.44 -44.14 -12.56
CA ALA A 397 13.58 -43.31 -11.72
C ALA A 397 14.39 -42.26 -10.93
N ALA A 398 15.50 -41.78 -11.50
CA ALA A 398 16.31 -40.73 -10.89
C ALA A 398 15.50 -39.42 -10.82
N PRO A 399 15.65 -38.63 -9.75
CA PRO A 399 14.98 -37.34 -9.66
C PRO A 399 15.47 -36.41 -10.79
N PRO A 400 14.64 -35.44 -11.22
CA PRO A 400 15.06 -34.43 -12.18
C PRO A 400 16.35 -33.73 -11.72
N SER A 401 17.27 -33.54 -12.66
CA SER A 401 18.57 -32.93 -12.45
C SER A 401 18.83 -31.83 -13.47
N ARG A 402 19.87 -31.01 -13.23
CA ARG A 402 20.32 -29.99 -14.20
C ARG A 402 20.63 -30.61 -15.57
N ALA A 403 21.29 -31.77 -15.57
CA ALA A 403 21.61 -32.50 -16.79
C ALA A 403 20.35 -33.03 -17.50
N SER A 404 19.29 -33.37 -16.76
CA SER A 404 18.02 -33.80 -17.37
C SER A 404 17.27 -32.65 -18.05
N ASP A 405 17.35 -31.41 -17.53
CA ASP A 405 16.82 -30.23 -18.21
C ASP A 405 17.58 -29.94 -19.52
N VAL A 406 18.91 -30.18 -19.55
CA VAL A 406 19.73 -30.05 -20.77
C VAL A 406 19.31 -31.08 -21.83
N TYR A 407 19.00 -32.32 -21.42
CA TYR A 407 18.44 -33.31 -22.33
C TYR A 407 17.10 -32.85 -22.91
N ALA A 408 16.20 -32.36 -22.05
CA ALA A 408 14.89 -31.86 -22.47
C ALA A 408 15.01 -30.63 -23.40
N LEU A 409 16.02 -29.77 -23.21
CA LEU A 409 16.33 -28.67 -24.12
C LEU A 409 16.69 -29.17 -25.53
N GLY A 410 17.42 -30.28 -25.63
CA GLY A 410 17.69 -30.93 -26.93
C GLY A 410 16.41 -31.47 -27.59
N MET A 411 15.46 -31.95 -26.81
CA MET A 411 14.14 -32.39 -27.31
C MET A 411 13.25 -31.20 -27.73
N VAL A 412 13.32 -30.07 -27.02
CA VAL A 412 12.69 -28.81 -27.43
C VAL A 412 13.28 -28.28 -28.75
N LEU A 413 14.60 -28.38 -28.92
CA LEU A 413 15.25 -28.02 -30.18
C LEU A 413 14.74 -28.90 -31.33
N LEU A 414 14.64 -30.21 -31.12
CA LEU A 414 14.07 -31.15 -32.10
C LEU A 414 12.62 -30.79 -32.44
N GLU A 415 11.79 -30.59 -31.43
CA GLU A 415 10.37 -30.23 -31.56
C GLU A 415 10.20 -28.91 -32.34
N ALA A 416 10.99 -27.90 -32.02
CA ALA A 416 10.92 -26.59 -32.65
C ALA A 416 11.41 -26.58 -34.11
N VAL A 417 12.41 -27.40 -34.45
CA VAL A 417 12.95 -27.51 -35.82
C VAL A 417 12.05 -28.36 -36.72
N THR A 418 11.52 -29.46 -36.19
CA THR A 418 10.69 -30.40 -36.97
C THR A 418 9.22 -29.99 -37.02
N LEU A 419 8.78 -29.11 -36.12
CA LEU A 419 7.37 -28.75 -35.90
C LEU A 419 6.49 -29.95 -35.55
N ASP A 420 7.09 -30.99 -34.97
CA ASP A 420 6.44 -32.24 -34.61
C ASP A 420 7.01 -32.77 -33.29
N ILE A 421 6.27 -33.66 -32.63
CA ILE A 421 6.71 -34.23 -31.35
C ILE A 421 7.95 -35.11 -31.53
N PRO A 422 8.89 -35.16 -30.56
CA PRO A 422 10.02 -36.07 -30.64
C PRO A 422 9.56 -37.54 -30.73
N PHE A 423 10.21 -38.31 -31.60
CA PHE A 423 9.85 -39.69 -31.93
C PHE A 423 8.44 -39.85 -32.53
N SER A 424 7.98 -38.88 -33.34
CA SER A 424 6.67 -38.95 -34.00
C SER A 424 6.53 -40.13 -34.99
N ASP A 425 7.64 -40.79 -35.34
CA ASP A 425 7.66 -42.04 -36.10
C ASP A 425 7.14 -43.26 -35.31
N VAL A 426 6.97 -43.14 -34.00
CA VAL A 426 6.53 -44.20 -33.11
C VAL A 426 5.36 -43.74 -32.23
N ASP A 427 4.20 -44.37 -32.42
CA ASP A 427 2.99 -44.10 -31.62
C ASP A 427 3.01 -44.76 -30.24
N ASP A 428 3.71 -45.90 -30.08
CA ASP A 428 3.77 -46.64 -28.82
C ASP A 428 4.84 -46.08 -27.87
N ASP A 429 4.36 -45.47 -26.79
CA ASP A 429 5.17 -44.85 -25.74
C ASP A 429 6.17 -45.84 -25.06
N GLU A 430 5.85 -47.14 -25.01
CA GLU A 430 6.79 -48.14 -24.46
C GLU A 430 7.93 -48.45 -25.44
N MET A 431 7.65 -48.43 -26.74
CA MET A 431 8.68 -48.53 -27.77
C MET A 431 9.58 -47.29 -27.76
N VAL A 432 9.02 -46.09 -27.58
CA VAL A 432 9.78 -44.84 -27.39
C VAL A 432 10.69 -44.94 -26.16
N ARG A 433 10.16 -45.39 -25.01
CA ARG A 433 10.95 -45.62 -23.80
C ARG A 433 12.14 -46.55 -24.08
N GLY A 434 11.92 -47.64 -24.82
CA GLY A 434 12.97 -48.57 -25.21
C GLY A 434 14.05 -47.94 -26.08
N ARG A 435 13.71 -47.04 -27.00
CA ARG A 435 14.66 -46.31 -27.86
C ARG A 435 15.49 -45.31 -27.05
N ILE A 436 14.84 -44.52 -26.19
CA ILE A 436 15.51 -43.57 -25.30
C ILE A 436 16.50 -44.30 -24.37
N ALA A 437 16.10 -45.46 -23.82
CA ALA A 437 16.96 -46.27 -22.95
C ALA A 437 18.22 -46.81 -23.66
N ARG A 438 18.18 -46.96 -25.00
CA ARG A 438 19.33 -47.36 -25.82
C ARG A 438 20.16 -46.18 -26.33
N GLY A 439 19.77 -44.94 -26.01
CA GLY A 439 20.42 -43.73 -26.50
C GLY A 439 20.14 -43.43 -27.98
N GLU A 440 19.08 -44.00 -28.55
CA GLU A 440 18.64 -43.65 -29.89
C GLU A 440 17.96 -42.26 -29.88
N LEU A 441 18.31 -41.41 -30.86
CA LEU A 441 17.74 -40.06 -31.00
C LEU A 441 16.98 -39.94 -32.34
N PRO A 442 15.96 -39.06 -32.44
CA PRO A 442 15.33 -38.73 -33.71
C PRO A 442 16.36 -38.13 -34.67
N THR A 443 16.33 -38.54 -35.93
CA THR A 443 17.26 -38.05 -36.96
C THR A 443 16.81 -36.69 -37.48
N LEU A 444 17.66 -35.67 -37.34
CA LEU A 444 17.58 -34.44 -38.12
C LEU A 444 18.29 -34.62 -39.47
N ASP A 445 17.87 -33.86 -40.48
CA ASP A 445 18.60 -33.77 -41.75
C ASP A 445 20.05 -33.30 -41.48
N GLU A 446 21.04 -33.98 -42.08
CA GLU A 446 22.46 -33.66 -41.92
C GLU A 446 22.80 -32.24 -42.39
N THR A 447 21.97 -31.65 -43.27
CA THR A 447 22.13 -30.26 -43.69
C THR A 447 21.66 -29.24 -42.65
N SER A 448 20.98 -29.67 -41.59
CA SER A 448 20.53 -28.78 -40.52
C SER A 448 21.71 -28.28 -39.69
N PRO A 449 21.86 -26.96 -39.46
CA PRO A 449 22.92 -26.41 -38.61
C PRO A 449 22.81 -26.90 -37.15
N TYR A 450 21.62 -27.40 -36.77
CA TYR A 450 21.32 -27.93 -35.43
C TYR A 450 21.65 -29.41 -35.26
N ALA A 451 21.95 -30.14 -36.35
CA ALA A 451 22.19 -31.58 -36.32
C ALA A 451 23.36 -31.99 -35.40
N VAL A 452 24.33 -31.08 -35.19
CA VAL A 452 25.48 -31.30 -34.30
C VAL A 452 25.13 -31.05 -32.82
N LEU A 453 24.13 -30.21 -32.53
CA LEU A 453 23.79 -29.80 -31.17
C LEU A 453 22.96 -30.87 -30.44
N VAL A 454 22.00 -31.49 -31.12
CA VAL A 454 21.08 -32.47 -30.51
C VAL A 454 21.82 -33.65 -29.86
N PRO A 455 22.77 -34.34 -30.53
CA PRO A 455 23.49 -35.46 -29.90
C PRO A 455 24.34 -35.05 -28.69
N ARG A 456 24.81 -33.80 -28.65
CA ARG A 456 25.62 -33.26 -27.54
C ARG A 456 24.76 -32.84 -26.36
N LEU A 457 23.56 -32.32 -26.59
CA LEU A 457 22.57 -32.03 -25.53
C LEU A 457 21.97 -33.32 -24.97
N CYS A 458 21.71 -34.30 -25.84
CA CYS A 458 21.03 -35.55 -25.52
C CYS A 458 21.97 -36.75 -25.33
N ALA A 459 23.23 -36.52 -24.93
CA ALA A 459 24.18 -37.59 -24.64
C ALA A 459 23.61 -38.56 -23.58
N LEU A 460 23.85 -39.87 -23.79
CA LEU A 460 23.30 -40.93 -22.93
C LEU A 460 23.78 -40.79 -21.48
N SER A 461 25.07 -40.51 -21.29
CA SER A 461 25.63 -40.18 -19.98
C SER A 461 25.31 -38.72 -19.63
N PRO A 462 24.76 -38.41 -18.44
CA PRO A 462 24.49 -37.04 -18.01
C PRO A 462 25.73 -36.13 -17.99
N ASP A 463 26.90 -36.68 -17.64
CA ASP A 463 28.16 -35.93 -17.51
C ASP A 463 28.77 -35.54 -18.87
N ASP A 464 28.38 -36.24 -19.95
CA ASP A 464 28.87 -35.99 -21.31
C ASP A 464 28.04 -34.92 -22.05
N ARG A 465 26.95 -34.43 -21.42
CA ARG A 465 26.05 -33.45 -22.03
C ARG A 465 26.68 -32.07 -22.10
N LEU A 466 26.34 -31.34 -23.16
CA LEU A 466 26.82 -29.98 -23.36
C LEU A 466 26.38 -29.05 -22.22
N ASP A 467 27.33 -28.34 -21.63
CA ASP A 467 27.06 -27.33 -20.61
C ASP A 467 26.22 -26.16 -21.17
N LEU A 468 25.28 -25.63 -20.37
CA LEU A 468 24.38 -24.55 -20.79
C LEU A 468 25.15 -23.30 -21.22
N SER A 469 26.20 -22.90 -20.51
CA SER A 469 27.00 -21.73 -20.89
C SER A 469 27.74 -21.95 -22.21
N ALA A 470 28.11 -23.20 -22.53
CA ALA A 470 28.68 -23.54 -23.83
C ALA A 470 27.63 -23.50 -24.94
N PHE A 471 26.43 -24.05 -24.70
CA PHE A 471 25.31 -23.98 -25.63
C PHE A 471 24.90 -22.53 -25.95
N ILE A 472 24.84 -21.67 -24.93
CA ILE A 472 24.56 -20.23 -25.08
C ILE A 472 25.55 -19.57 -26.05
N ARG A 473 26.86 -19.79 -25.85
CA ARG A 473 27.90 -19.23 -26.74
C ARG A 473 27.79 -19.73 -28.17
N GLU A 474 27.45 -21.00 -28.35
CA GLU A 474 27.27 -21.58 -29.69
C GLU A 474 26.03 -21.02 -30.39
N CYS A 475 24.91 -20.86 -29.67
CA CYS A 475 23.70 -20.20 -30.19
C CYS A 475 23.96 -18.74 -30.55
N GLU A 476 24.72 -18.00 -29.73
CA GLU A 476 25.14 -16.62 -30.05
C GLU A 476 26.02 -16.57 -31.30
N ALA A 477 26.99 -17.49 -31.41
CA ALA A 477 27.87 -17.57 -32.59
C ALA A 477 27.11 -17.93 -33.88
N LEU A 478 26.11 -18.81 -33.79
CA LEU A 478 25.22 -19.14 -34.91
C LEU A 478 24.31 -17.98 -35.29
N ARG A 479 23.78 -17.25 -34.29
CA ARG A 479 22.91 -16.09 -34.50
C ARG A 479 23.66 -14.90 -35.11
N ASP A 480 24.89 -14.64 -34.64
CA ASP A 480 25.65 -13.44 -34.99
C ASP A 480 26.60 -13.66 -36.20
N GLY A 481 26.72 -14.91 -36.68
CA GLY A 481 27.57 -15.31 -37.80
C GLY A 481 29.05 -15.43 -37.42
N ALA A 482 29.71 -16.54 -37.81
CA ALA A 482 31.06 -16.90 -37.35
C ALA A 482 32.10 -15.76 -37.50
N PRO A 483 32.94 -15.49 -36.47
CA PRO A 483 34.02 -14.52 -36.57
C PRO A 483 35.15 -15.06 -37.46
N LYS A 484 35.65 -14.21 -38.37
CA LYS A 484 36.84 -14.50 -39.19
C LYS A 484 38.06 -14.72 -38.28
N THR A 485 38.69 -15.88 -38.45
CA THR A 485 39.89 -16.35 -37.76
C THR A 485 41.06 -15.36 -37.74
N VAL A 486 41.66 -15.14 -36.56
CA VAL A 486 43.10 -14.79 -36.41
C VAL A 486 43.67 -15.62 -35.25
N SER A 487 44.91 -16.09 -35.45
CA SER A 487 45.65 -17.17 -34.79
C SER A 487 46.29 -16.88 -33.41
N CYS A 488 46.27 -17.90 -32.53
CA CYS A 488 47.22 -18.46 -31.49
C CYS A 488 48.28 -17.57 -30.76
N PRO A 489 48.77 -17.89 -29.52
CA PRO A 489 48.97 -19.23 -28.92
C PRO A 489 48.66 -19.43 -27.39
N ARG A 490 48.69 -20.70 -26.92
CA ARG A 490 48.63 -21.23 -25.51
C ARG A 490 50.07 -21.41 -24.91
N PRO A 491 50.36 -21.62 -23.58
CA PRO A 491 49.63 -22.42 -22.55
C PRO A 491 49.58 -21.87 -21.07
N GLU A 492 49.02 -22.70 -20.17
CA GLU A 492 48.44 -22.62 -18.79
C GLU A 492 49.33 -22.23 -17.55
N PRO A 493 48.93 -22.46 -16.26
CA PRO A 493 47.85 -21.87 -15.42
C PRO A 493 48.35 -21.31 -14.05
N SER A 494 47.66 -20.33 -13.44
CA SER A 494 47.71 -20.09 -11.98
C SER A 494 46.57 -19.18 -11.49
N TRP A 495 45.66 -19.72 -10.68
CA TRP A 495 44.72 -18.97 -9.83
C TRP A 495 45.47 -18.48 -8.57
N PRO A 496 45.14 -17.33 -7.92
CA PRO A 496 43.80 -17.16 -7.33
C PRO A 496 43.24 -15.72 -7.15
N THR A 497 41.92 -15.67 -6.97
CA THR A 497 41.12 -14.71 -6.16
C THR A 497 40.92 -13.22 -6.56
N THR A 498 39.62 -12.87 -6.62
CA THR A 498 38.94 -11.64 -6.17
C THR A 498 38.97 -10.35 -7.02
N GLU A 499 37.79 -9.73 -7.05
CA GLU A 499 37.43 -8.32 -7.32
C GLU A 499 37.03 -7.92 -8.75
N LEU A 500 35.73 -7.62 -8.89
CA LEU A 500 35.06 -6.99 -10.03
C LEU A 500 35.31 -5.48 -10.03
N PRO A 501 35.87 -4.89 -11.10
CA PRO A 501 35.77 -3.46 -11.36
C PRO A 501 34.56 -3.13 -12.24
N LEU A 502 33.95 -1.99 -11.90
CA LEU A 502 32.82 -1.32 -12.52
C LEU A 502 33.02 -1.06 -14.03
N LEU A 503 31.98 -1.33 -14.83
CA LEU A 503 31.89 -0.84 -16.20
C LEU A 503 31.14 0.50 -16.26
N SER A 504 31.86 1.45 -16.84
CA SER A 504 31.48 2.78 -17.24
C SER A 504 30.33 2.80 -18.24
N THR A 505 29.59 3.89 -18.13
CA THR A 505 28.48 4.35 -18.97
C THR A 505 28.85 4.45 -20.45
N THR A 506 27.98 3.88 -21.30
CA THR A 506 27.80 4.36 -22.67
C THR A 506 26.31 4.52 -22.91
N THR A 507 25.93 5.76 -23.16
CA THR A 507 24.57 6.25 -23.40
C THR A 507 24.00 5.71 -24.71
N VAL A 508 22.79 5.14 -24.65
CA VAL A 508 21.92 4.88 -25.82
C VAL A 508 20.68 5.77 -25.70
N PRO A 509 20.21 6.44 -26.77
CA PRO A 509 19.02 7.29 -26.73
C PRO A 509 17.75 6.44 -26.67
N LEU A 510 16.88 6.69 -25.69
CA LEU A 510 15.53 6.10 -25.63
C LEU A 510 14.61 6.80 -26.63
N ALA A 511 14.45 6.19 -27.81
CA ALA A 511 13.27 6.39 -28.65
C ALA A 511 12.16 5.46 -28.15
N ILE A 512 11.08 6.04 -27.65
CA ILE A 512 9.88 5.31 -27.21
C ILE A 512 8.96 5.19 -28.43
N ASP A 513 9.03 4.06 -29.15
CA ASP A 513 8.02 3.68 -30.15
C ASP A 513 6.95 2.81 -29.48
N VAL A 514 5.73 3.34 -29.40
CA VAL A 514 4.53 2.62 -28.96
C VAL A 514 3.45 2.77 -30.03
N ALA A 515 3.18 1.69 -30.77
CA ALA A 515 2.06 1.59 -31.70
C ALA A 515 0.72 1.33 -30.96
N PRO A 516 -0.46 1.64 -31.57
CA PRO A 516 -1.66 1.98 -30.81
C PRO A 516 -2.66 0.81 -30.69
N ALA A 517 -3.03 0.46 -29.46
CA ALA A 517 -4.31 -0.20 -29.18
C ALA A 517 -5.37 0.90 -28.96
N ALA A 518 -6.28 1.04 -29.93
CA ALA A 518 -7.42 1.94 -29.83
C ALA A 518 -8.34 1.52 -28.67
N THR A 519 -8.80 2.47 -27.85
CA THR A 519 -10.15 2.42 -27.20
C THR A 519 -10.43 3.68 -26.35
N THR A 520 -11.40 4.48 -26.81
CA THR A 520 -12.59 5.06 -26.11
C THR A 520 -12.55 5.67 -24.69
N THR A 521 -11.44 5.74 -23.97
CA THR A 521 -11.44 6.16 -22.54
C THR A 521 -11.43 7.69 -22.34
N SER A 522 -11.12 8.50 -23.37
CA SER A 522 -10.88 9.94 -23.20
C SER A 522 -12.12 10.84 -23.13
N LEU A 523 -13.31 10.36 -23.51
CA LEU A 523 -14.52 11.19 -23.66
C LEU A 523 -15.49 11.15 -22.47
N LYS A 524 -15.56 10.02 -21.74
CA LYS A 524 -16.45 9.87 -20.58
C LYS A 524 -16.08 10.80 -19.41
N GLU A 525 -14.80 11.13 -19.28
CA GLU A 525 -14.29 11.98 -18.18
C GLU A 525 -14.62 13.48 -18.35
N TYR A 526 -15.07 13.89 -19.54
CA TYR A 526 -15.43 15.28 -19.85
C TYR A 526 -16.92 15.47 -20.15
N GLY A 527 -17.76 14.47 -19.84
CA GLY A 527 -19.22 14.58 -19.93
C GLY A 527 -19.85 14.29 -21.30
N TYR A 528 -19.06 13.86 -22.30
CA TYR A 528 -19.58 13.53 -23.64
C TYR A 528 -19.60 12.01 -23.87
N GLY A 529 -20.67 11.35 -23.43
CA GLY A 529 -20.85 9.90 -23.60
C GLY A 529 -21.69 9.54 -24.83
N ILE A 530 -21.16 8.70 -25.72
CA ILE A 530 -21.97 7.91 -26.66
C ILE A 530 -21.59 6.43 -26.49
N ALA A 531 -22.61 5.58 -26.29
CA ALA A 531 -22.46 4.14 -26.12
C ALA A 531 -22.07 3.46 -27.44
N ALA A 532 -20.98 2.70 -27.44
CA ALA A 532 -20.56 1.88 -28.58
C ALA A 532 -21.13 0.45 -28.44
N ASP A 533 -22.09 0.11 -29.29
CA ASP A 533 -22.59 -1.27 -29.48
C ASP A 533 -21.74 -2.02 -30.52
N LYS A 534 -21.64 -3.35 -30.35
CA LYS A 534 -20.81 -4.29 -31.15
C LYS A 534 -21.13 -4.29 -32.66
N PRO A 535 -20.16 -4.62 -33.55
CA PRO A 535 -20.44 -4.66 -34.98
C PRO A 535 -20.86 -6.07 -35.42
N ARG A 536 -22.12 -6.23 -35.86
CA ARG A 536 -22.53 -7.21 -36.86
C ARG A 536 -23.80 -6.72 -37.56
N ASP A 537 -23.73 -6.34 -38.84
CA ASP A 537 -24.73 -6.78 -39.83
C ASP A 537 -24.46 -6.29 -41.26
N ILE A 538 -24.67 -7.20 -42.22
CA ILE A 538 -24.64 -7.01 -43.69
C ILE A 538 -25.72 -6.00 -44.19
N LYS A 539 -26.55 -5.46 -43.28
CA LYS A 539 -27.58 -4.43 -43.56
C LYS A 539 -27.01 -3.00 -43.66
N ALA A 540 -25.83 -2.71 -43.10
CA ALA A 540 -25.23 -1.36 -43.14
C ALA A 540 -24.84 -0.91 -44.56
N ALA A 541 -24.36 -1.82 -45.40
CA ALA A 541 -24.00 -1.55 -46.79
C ALA A 541 -25.19 -1.09 -47.66
N LYS A 542 -26.42 -1.49 -47.31
CA LYS A 542 -27.64 -1.02 -47.99
C LYS A 542 -28.06 0.39 -47.56
N LYS A 543 -27.75 0.80 -46.31
CA LYS A 543 -28.02 2.17 -45.81
C LYS A 543 -27.04 3.21 -46.35
N ALA A 544 -25.75 2.86 -46.50
CA ALA A 544 -24.74 3.76 -47.11
C ALA A 544 -25.10 4.15 -48.56
N LYS A 545 -25.79 3.26 -49.30
CA LYS A 545 -26.27 3.53 -50.65
C LYS A 545 -27.43 4.54 -50.70
N HIS A 546 -28.17 4.70 -49.60
CA HIS A 546 -29.25 5.69 -49.47
C HIS A 546 -28.70 7.09 -49.13
N ALA A 547 -27.65 7.17 -48.30
CA ALA A 547 -26.97 8.42 -47.94
C ALA A 547 -26.33 9.13 -49.15
N ARG A 548 -25.80 8.35 -50.12
CA ARG A 548 -25.25 8.90 -51.39
C ARG A 548 -26.33 9.48 -52.34
N ARG A 549 -27.62 9.24 -52.10
CA ARG A 549 -28.73 9.65 -52.98
C ARG A 549 -29.40 10.98 -52.59
N VAL A 550 -29.02 11.61 -51.49
CA VAL A 550 -29.64 12.86 -50.99
C VAL A 550 -28.68 14.04 -51.18
N SER A 551 -28.58 14.54 -52.42
CA SER A 551 -27.61 15.60 -52.76
C SER A 551 -28.16 17.03 -52.74
N THR A 552 -29.45 17.28 -52.45
CA THR A 552 -30.05 18.62 -52.67
C THR A 552 -31.07 19.13 -51.63
N ARG A 553 -31.29 18.49 -50.46
CA ARG A 553 -32.22 18.99 -49.41
C ARG A 553 -31.53 19.50 -48.14
N ARG A 554 -32.14 20.51 -47.47
CA ARG A 554 -31.79 20.91 -46.09
C ARG A 554 -31.94 19.70 -45.16
N LEU A 555 -30.90 19.36 -44.41
CA LEU A 555 -30.90 18.24 -43.47
C LEU A 555 -31.87 18.49 -42.31
N SER A 556 -32.70 17.51 -41.99
CA SER A 556 -33.36 17.43 -40.69
C SER A 556 -32.42 16.81 -39.64
N ILE A 557 -32.68 17.02 -38.35
CA ILE A 557 -31.91 16.39 -37.26
C ILE A 557 -31.95 14.84 -37.37
N SER A 558 -33.06 14.28 -37.86
CA SER A 558 -33.20 12.83 -38.09
C SER A 558 -32.30 12.30 -39.21
N ASP A 559 -32.01 13.11 -40.23
CA ASP A 559 -31.09 12.73 -41.31
C ASP A 559 -29.64 12.70 -40.80
N VAL A 560 -29.30 13.61 -39.88
CA VAL A 560 -27.98 13.69 -39.23
C VAL A 560 -27.74 12.47 -38.35
N ASP A 561 -28.73 12.00 -37.60
CA ASP A 561 -28.58 10.81 -36.75
C ASP A 561 -28.32 9.54 -37.59
N ALA A 562 -28.89 9.46 -38.81
CA ALA A 562 -28.61 8.37 -39.75
C ALA A 562 -27.20 8.44 -40.36
N ILE A 563 -26.68 9.65 -40.60
CA ILE A 563 -25.31 9.88 -41.06
C ILE A 563 -24.31 9.55 -39.94
N VAL A 564 -24.55 10.01 -38.71
CA VAL A 564 -23.73 9.69 -37.54
C VAL A 564 -23.70 8.17 -37.27
N ALA A 565 -24.84 7.50 -37.42
CA ALA A 565 -24.92 6.04 -37.28
C ALA A 565 -24.16 5.26 -38.36
N SER A 566 -23.79 5.89 -39.49
CA SER A 566 -23.00 5.24 -40.55
C SER A 566 -21.53 5.06 -40.19
N GLN A 567 -21.02 5.84 -39.23
CA GLN A 567 -19.61 5.87 -38.81
C GLN A 567 -18.60 6.09 -39.97
N ASP A 568 -19.06 6.61 -41.12
CA ASP A 568 -18.21 6.89 -42.28
C ASP A 568 -17.57 8.29 -42.19
N VAL A 569 -16.27 8.32 -41.95
CA VAL A 569 -15.48 9.54 -41.71
C VAL A 569 -15.50 10.48 -42.92
N ALA A 570 -15.43 9.94 -44.14
CA ALA A 570 -15.49 10.73 -45.37
C ALA A 570 -16.83 11.47 -45.51
N SER A 571 -17.94 10.77 -45.24
CA SER A 571 -19.28 11.35 -45.26
C SER A 571 -19.46 12.40 -44.17
N LEU A 572 -18.98 12.14 -42.96
CA LEU A 572 -19.06 13.08 -41.83
C LEU A 572 -18.30 14.39 -42.12
N LEU A 573 -17.07 14.29 -42.65
CA LEU A 573 -16.27 15.46 -43.03
C LEU A 573 -16.90 16.24 -44.18
N GLN A 574 -17.45 15.56 -45.18
CA GLN A 574 -18.14 16.21 -46.31
C GLN A 574 -19.34 17.04 -45.85
N TRP A 575 -20.07 16.59 -44.82
CA TRP A 575 -21.19 17.34 -44.24
C TRP A 575 -20.75 18.48 -43.33
N LEU A 576 -19.65 18.28 -42.57
CA LEU A 576 -19.05 19.31 -41.72
C LEU A 576 -18.53 20.50 -42.55
N GLN A 577 -18.03 20.24 -43.77
CA GLN A 577 -17.52 21.26 -44.70
C GLN A 577 -18.62 22.12 -45.34
N ARG A 578 -19.89 21.71 -45.32
CA ARG A 578 -20.96 22.45 -46.03
C ARG A 578 -21.29 23.77 -45.32
N PRO A 579 -21.35 24.89 -46.05
CA PRO A 579 -21.66 26.21 -45.46
C PRO A 579 -23.10 26.31 -44.94
N THR A 580 -24.01 25.46 -45.41
CA THR A 580 -25.42 25.43 -44.99
C THR A 580 -25.69 24.62 -43.72
N THR A 581 -24.66 23.98 -43.15
CA THR A 581 -24.78 23.16 -41.94
C THR A 581 -24.89 24.05 -40.70
N SER A 582 -25.95 23.88 -39.90
CA SER A 582 -26.13 24.65 -38.68
C SER A 582 -25.12 24.27 -37.60
N ASP A 583 -24.86 25.18 -36.66
CA ASP A 583 -23.84 24.97 -35.62
C ASP A 583 -24.17 23.79 -34.70
N LEU A 584 -25.45 23.58 -34.38
CA LEU A 584 -25.92 22.40 -33.63
C LEU A 584 -25.59 21.07 -34.36
N ILE A 585 -25.67 21.07 -35.70
CA ILE A 585 -25.33 19.90 -36.51
C ILE A 585 -23.81 19.73 -36.57
N LYS A 586 -23.03 20.82 -36.69
CA LYS A 586 -21.56 20.76 -36.62
C LYS A 586 -21.08 20.20 -35.29
N GLU A 587 -21.70 20.58 -34.17
CA GLU A 587 -21.41 20.03 -32.84
C GLU A 587 -21.67 18.52 -32.81
N LYS A 588 -22.85 18.06 -33.26
CA LYS A 588 -23.18 16.63 -33.35
C LYS A 588 -22.18 15.84 -34.22
N LEU A 589 -21.81 16.38 -35.38
CA LEU A 589 -20.86 15.75 -36.30
C LEU A 589 -19.45 15.68 -35.71
N LEU A 590 -18.97 16.74 -35.05
CA LEU A 590 -17.69 16.76 -34.35
C LEU A 590 -17.66 15.73 -33.22
N THR A 591 -18.72 15.66 -32.40
CA THR A 591 -18.84 14.64 -31.34
C THR A 591 -18.83 13.22 -31.91
N ALA A 592 -19.47 12.99 -33.05
CA ALA A 592 -19.48 11.69 -33.73
C ALA A 592 -18.12 11.28 -34.31
N LEU A 593 -17.26 12.25 -34.67
CA LEU A 593 -15.91 12.00 -35.15
C LEU A 593 -14.94 11.60 -34.02
N MET A 594 -15.17 12.05 -32.78
CA MET A 594 -14.27 11.77 -31.64
C MET A 594 -13.99 10.27 -31.38
N PRO A 595 -14.97 9.35 -31.43
CA PRO A 595 -14.73 7.91 -31.25
C PRO A 595 -14.21 7.18 -32.50
N LEU A 596 -14.29 7.80 -33.69
CA LEU A 596 -13.91 7.21 -34.97
C LEU A 596 -12.45 7.56 -35.27
N ALA A 597 -11.52 6.72 -34.79
CA ALA A 597 -10.07 6.72 -35.02
C ALA A 597 -9.46 8.02 -35.64
N PRO A 598 -8.77 8.88 -34.87
CA PRO A 598 -8.28 10.20 -35.30
C PRO A 598 -7.40 10.23 -36.56
N ALA A 599 -6.65 9.15 -36.85
CA ALA A 599 -5.84 9.04 -38.06
C ALA A 599 -6.66 9.07 -39.35
N SER A 600 -7.88 8.50 -39.32
CA SER A 600 -8.79 8.47 -40.47
C SER A 600 -9.26 9.88 -40.88
N VAL A 601 -9.36 10.82 -39.94
CA VAL A 601 -9.72 12.21 -40.21
C VAL A 601 -8.66 12.88 -41.07
N ALA A 602 -7.38 12.58 -40.81
CA ALA A 602 -6.27 13.11 -41.59
C ALA A 602 -6.15 12.42 -42.96
N GLU A 603 -6.32 11.08 -43.03
CA GLU A 603 -6.32 10.32 -44.29
C GLU A 603 -7.38 10.81 -45.28
N HIS A 604 -8.51 11.33 -44.78
CA HIS A 604 -9.59 11.90 -45.59
C HIS A 604 -9.49 13.43 -45.77
N GLY A 605 -8.34 14.04 -45.47
CA GLY A 605 -8.09 15.46 -45.70
C GLY A 605 -8.84 16.41 -44.76
N GLY A 606 -9.36 15.92 -43.63
CA GLY A 606 -10.16 16.71 -42.68
C GLY A 606 -9.37 17.69 -41.82
N LEU A 607 -8.03 17.62 -41.83
CA LEU A 607 -7.18 18.37 -40.90
C LEU A 607 -7.30 19.89 -41.06
N GLU A 608 -7.32 20.40 -42.29
CA GLU A 608 -7.50 21.83 -42.57
C GLU A 608 -8.86 22.34 -42.09
N LEU A 609 -9.91 21.53 -42.25
CA LEU A 609 -11.26 21.86 -41.81
C LEU A 609 -11.33 21.95 -40.27
N VAL A 610 -10.72 20.98 -39.57
CA VAL A 610 -10.71 20.96 -38.10
C VAL A 610 -9.87 22.13 -37.55
N LEU A 611 -8.73 22.46 -38.17
CA LEU A 611 -7.92 23.64 -37.82
C LEU A 611 -8.69 24.94 -38.03
N ALA A 612 -9.42 25.07 -39.15
CA ALA A 612 -10.26 26.24 -39.43
C ALA A 612 -11.40 26.39 -38.40
N LEU A 613 -12.04 25.28 -37.99
CA LEU A 613 -13.09 25.29 -36.97
C LEU A 613 -12.56 25.58 -35.56
N ALA A 614 -11.36 25.08 -35.21
CA ALA A 614 -10.70 25.44 -33.96
C ALA A 614 -10.38 26.95 -33.89
N ALA A 615 -9.93 27.54 -35.01
CA ALA A 615 -9.59 28.96 -35.07
C ALA A 615 -10.82 29.89 -35.15
N LYS A 616 -11.80 29.55 -35.99
CA LYS A 616 -12.89 30.45 -36.43
C LYS A 616 -14.29 29.87 -36.20
N GLY A 617 -14.43 28.80 -35.42
CA GLY A 617 -15.73 28.23 -35.07
C GLY A 617 -16.72 29.29 -34.56
N SER A 618 -17.96 29.19 -34.99
CA SER A 618 -19.04 30.14 -34.68
C SER A 618 -19.49 30.09 -33.21
N THR A 619 -19.39 28.91 -32.57
CA THR A 619 -19.70 28.73 -31.14
C THR A 619 -18.45 28.35 -30.33
N PRO A 620 -18.39 28.69 -29.02
CA PRO A 620 -17.31 28.22 -28.14
C PRO A 620 -17.20 26.69 -28.10
N THR A 621 -18.33 25.98 -28.16
CA THR A 621 -18.42 24.51 -28.17
C THR A 621 -17.78 23.91 -29.41
N ILE A 622 -18.02 24.48 -30.60
CA ILE A 622 -17.37 24.03 -31.85
C ILE A 622 -15.86 24.18 -31.75
N LYS A 623 -15.37 25.31 -31.22
CA LYS A 623 -13.93 25.52 -31.01
C LYS A 623 -13.35 24.50 -30.04
N GLU A 624 -14.07 24.20 -28.96
CA GLU A 624 -13.65 23.23 -27.94
C GLU A 624 -13.59 21.81 -28.50
N LEU A 625 -14.66 21.34 -29.15
CA LEU A 625 -14.72 20.01 -29.77
C LEU A 625 -13.68 19.85 -30.89
N SER A 626 -13.45 20.89 -31.69
CA SER A 626 -12.43 20.87 -32.75
C SER A 626 -11.01 20.84 -32.17
N THR A 627 -10.76 21.58 -31.09
CA THR A 627 -9.46 21.57 -30.37
C THR A 627 -9.21 20.22 -29.70
N ALA A 628 -10.25 19.62 -29.12
CA ALA A 628 -10.18 18.29 -28.53
C ALA A 628 -9.91 17.22 -29.60
N LEU A 629 -10.57 17.29 -30.76
CA LEU A 629 -10.31 16.41 -31.90
C LEU A 629 -8.87 16.56 -32.40
N LEU A 630 -8.35 17.79 -32.52
CA LEU A 630 -6.94 18.02 -32.87
C LEU A 630 -5.99 17.34 -31.89
N GLY A 631 -6.24 17.48 -30.58
CA GLY A 631 -5.45 16.81 -29.54
C GLY A 631 -5.45 15.29 -29.68
N LEU A 632 -6.56 14.68 -30.09
CA LEU A 632 -6.65 13.25 -30.37
C LEU A 632 -5.91 12.84 -31.66
N VAL A 633 -5.91 13.69 -32.69
CA VAL A 633 -5.21 13.45 -33.96
C VAL A 633 -3.69 13.43 -33.76
N VAL A 634 -3.15 14.34 -32.95
CA VAL A 634 -1.70 14.42 -32.69
C VAL A 634 -1.22 13.45 -31.60
N HIS A 635 -2.14 12.84 -30.84
CA HIS A 635 -1.78 11.92 -29.77
C HIS A 635 -1.11 10.66 -30.33
N ARG A 636 0.17 10.45 -29.99
CA ARG A 636 0.99 9.30 -30.43
C ARG A 636 1.10 9.13 -31.95
N ASN A 637 1.04 10.22 -32.73
CA ASN A 637 1.21 10.18 -34.18
C ASN A 637 2.17 11.28 -34.66
N ALA A 638 3.47 10.95 -34.72
CA ALA A 638 4.53 11.89 -35.07
C ALA A 638 4.38 12.48 -36.48
N GLY A 639 3.91 11.68 -37.45
CA GLY A 639 3.67 12.12 -38.83
C GLY A 639 2.56 13.16 -38.92
N LEU A 640 1.41 12.90 -38.29
CA LEU A 640 0.30 13.86 -38.26
C LEU A 640 0.62 15.11 -37.43
N ALA A 641 1.39 14.97 -36.35
CA ALA A 641 1.92 16.10 -35.60
C ALA A 641 2.79 17.02 -36.47
N ALA A 642 3.59 16.47 -37.39
CA ALA A 642 4.36 17.27 -38.36
C ALA A 642 3.46 17.99 -39.38
N THR A 643 2.40 17.33 -39.87
CA THR A 643 1.43 17.95 -40.79
C THR A 643 0.65 19.10 -40.12
N VAL A 644 0.19 18.92 -38.89
CA VAL A 644 -0.49 19.98 -38.10
C VAL A 644 0.42 21.19 -37.91
N ARG A 645 1.71 20.95 -37.65
CA ARG A 645 2.72 22.01 -37.55
C ARG A 645 2.87 22.78 -38.88
N ALA A 646 3.07 22.06 -39.98
CA ALA A 646 3.23 22.67 -41.31
C ALA A 646 2.00 23.50 -41.74
N GLN A 647 0.80 23.14 -41.27
CA GLN A 647 -0.44 23.87 -41.53
C GLN A 647 -0.71 25.04 -40.55
N GLY A 648 0.25 25.39 -39.69
CA GLY A 648 0.13 26.53 -38.77
C GLY A 648 -0.68 26.26 -37.49
N GLY A 649 -0.89 24.99 -37.12
CA GLY A 649 -1.69 24.60 -35.95
C GLY A 649 -1.16 25.13 -34.61
N VAL A 650 0.16 25.28 -34.46
CA VAL A 650 0.80 25.80 -33.24
C VAL A 650 0.32 27.22 -32.91
N ALA A 651 0.29 28.12 -33.90
CA ALA A 651 -0.16 29.49 -33.72
C ALA A 651 -1.65 29.57 -33.31
N ILE A 652 -2.48 28.66 -33.83
CA ILE A 652 -3.90 28.57 -33.48
C ILE A 652 -4.07 28.11 -32.03
N LEU A 653 -3.34 27.07 -31.62
CA LEU A 653 -3.41 26.54 -30.25
C LEU A 653 -2.88 27.54 -29.22
N LEU A 654 -1.81 28.27 -29.53
CA LEU A 654 -1.31 29.37 -28.69
C LEU A 654 -2.34 30.49 -28.52
N LYS A 655 -3.03 30.87 -29.60
CA LYS A 655 -4.10 31.86 -29.52
C LYS A 655 -5.26 31.38 -28.65
N ILE A 656 -5.61 30.10 -28.73
CA ILE A 656 -6.65 29.48 -27.88
C ILE A 656 -6.18 29.39 -26.43
N LEU A 657 -4.91 29.11 -26.17
CA LEU A 657 -4.34 29.10 -24.82
C LEU A 657 -4.44 30.49 -24.16
N ARG A 658 -4.26 31.57 -24.92
CA ARG A 658 -4.38 32.96 -24.43
C ARG A 658 -5.82 33.40 -24.20
N GLN A 659 -6.68 33.18 -25.20
CA GLN A 659 -7.99 33.84 -25.29
C GLN A 659 -9.18 32.89 -25.08
N GLY A 660 -8.94 31.58 -25.02
CA GLY A 660 -9.98 30.57 -24.90
C GLY A 660 -10.57 30.44 -23.49
N THR A 661 -11.70 29.76 -23.39
CA THR A 661 -12.31 29.34 -22.12
C THR A 661 -11.40 28.34 -21.39
N TYR A 662 -11.66 28.11 -20.10
CA TYR A 662 -10.86 27.17 -19.30
C TYR A 662 -10.77 25.77 -19.94
N GLY A 663 -11.87 25.24 -20.49
CA GLY A 663 -11.90 23.97 -21.22
C GLY A 663 -11.10 24.00 -22.52
N GLN A 664 -11.24 25.07 -23.31
CA GLN A 664 -10.48 25.25 -24.55
C GLN A 664 -8.97 25.34 -24.29
N ARG A 665 -8.56 26.05 -23.24
CA ARG A 665 -7.16 26.14 -22.81
C ARG A 665 -6.60 24.76 -22.44
N ALA A 666 -7.39 23.93 -21.74
CA ALA A 666 -6.97 22.59 -21.34
C ALA A 666 -6.74 21.66 -22.56
N PHE A 667 -7.65 21.68 -23.54
CA PHE A 667 -7.48 20.89 -24.77
C PHE A 667 -6.35 21.43 -25.64
N ALA A 668 -6.18 22.75 -25.71
CA ALA A 668 -5.06 23.37 -26.43
C ALA A 668 -3.71 22.99 -25.80
N LEU A 669 -3.63 22.97 -24.47
CA LEU A 669 -2.44 22.57 -23.73
C LEU A 669 -2.08 21.10 -23.97
N ARG A 670 -3.08 20.20 -24.00
CA ARG A 670 -2.87 18.79 -24.34
C ARG A 670 -2.36 18.61 -25.77
N ALA A 671 -2.97 19.31 -26.74
CA ALA A 671 -2.51 19.25 -28.12
C ALA A 671 -1.09 19.80 -28.26
N LEU A 672 -0.77 20.91 -27.58
CA LEU A 672 0.57 21.48 -27.52
C LEU A 672 1.56 20.49 -26.89
N ALA A 673 1.24 19.85 -25.76
CA ALA A 673 2.10 18.87 -25.09
C ALA A 673 2.56 17.74 -26.04
N HIS A 674 1.66 17.28 -26.91
CA HIS A 674 1.98 16.27 -27.91
C HIS A 674 2.79 16.83 -29.08
N LEU A 675 2.50 18.06 -29.54
CA LEU A 675 3.24 18.73 -30.60
C LEU A 675 4.67 19.13 -30.19
N THR A 676 4.88 19.52 -28.92
CA THR A 676 6.15 20.01 -28.38
C THR A 676 7.12 18.89 -28.02
N SER A 677 6.69 17.63 -28.01
CA SER A 677 7.58 16.48 -27.82
C SER A 677 8.53 16.24 -29.00
N MET A 678 8.43 17.03 -30.07
CA MET A 678 9.03 16.75 -31.39
C MET A 678 9.76 17.93 -32.07
N ASP A 679 9.74 19.18 -31.55
CA ASP A 679 10.28 20.36 -32.27
C ASP A 679 10.54 21.61 -31.38
N ASP A 680 11.69 22.29 -31.55
CA ASP A 680 12.18 23.42 -30.70
C ASP A 680 11.53 24.79 -31.04
N ASP A 681 11.15 25.04 -32.29
CA ASP A 681 10.65 26.35 -32.74
C ASP A 681 9.23 26.67 -32.24
N ALA A 682 8.37 25.65 -32.15
CA ALA A 682 7.01 25.78 -31.61
C ALA A 682 7.04 26.08 -30.10
N ILE A 683 8.04 25.53 -29.41
CA ILE A 683 8.28 25.80 -28.00
C ILE A 683 8.69 27.26 -27.84
N GLY A 684 9.62 27.76 -28.65
CA GLY A 684 10.03 29.18 -28.67
C GLY A 684 8.86 30.17 -28.69
N GLN A 685 7.81 29.91 -29.48
CA GLN A 685 6.62 30.77 -29.54
C GLN A 685 5.75 30.74 -28.27
N VAL A 686 5.72 29.61 -27.55
CA VAL A 686 5.11 29.50 -26.21
C VAL A 686 5.95 30.27 -25.19
N LEU A 687 7.27 30.25 -25.35
CA LEU A 687 8.23 30.92 -24.46
C LEU A 687 8.18 32.44 -24.57
N ASP A 688 7.99 33.02 -25.75
CA ASP A 688 8.09 34.47 -25.95
C ASP A 688 6.91 35.27 -25.35
N ASP A 689 5.84 34.58 -24.93
CA ASP A 689 4.63 35.23 -24.42
C ASP A 689 4.37 34.89 -22.94
N ALA A 690 4.56 35.90 -22.08
CA ALA A 690 4.35 35.80 -20.64
C ALA A 690 2.94 35.31 -20.27
N THR A 691 1.91 35.62 -21.08
CA THR A 691 0.52 35.23 -20.79
C THR A 691 0.27 33.73 -20.98
N SER A 692 0.98 33.09 -21.91
CA SER A 692 0.94 31.64 -22.11
C SER A 692 1.63 30.92 -20.95
N VAL A 693 2.80 31.41 -20.51
CA VAL A 693 3.54 30.85 -19.37
C VAL A 693 2.74 30.96 -18.07
N THR A 694 2.12 32.11 -17.78
CA THR A 694 1.26 32.26 -16.59
C THR A 694 0.07 31.31 -16.63
N THR A 695 -0.53 31.10 -17.81
CA THR A 695 -1.65 30.15 -17.96
C THR A 695 -1.23 28.71 -17.67
N VAL A 696 -0.03 28.29 -18.10
CA VAL A 696 0.53 26.96 -17.74
C VAL A 696 0.76 26.86 -16.23
N LEU A 697 1.30 27.90 -15.60
CA LEU A 697 1.52 27.95 -14.16
C LEU A 697 0.21 27.91 -13.36
N ASP A 698 -0.83 28.61 -13.81
CA ASP A 698 -2.14 28.61 -13.16
C ASP A 698 -2.80 27.23 -13.24
N MET A 699 -2.65 26.51 -14.37
CA MET A 699 -3.14 25.14 -14.51
C MET A 699 -2.36 24.13 -13.66
N LEU A 700 -1.05 24.33 -13.48
CA LEU A 700 -0.25 23.54 -12.54
C LEU A 700 -0.70 23.74 -11.08
N ARG A 701 -1.07 24.98 -10.71
CA ARG A 701 -1.45 25.34 -9.34
C ARG A 701 -2.90 24.97 -8.98
N VAL A 702 -3.84 25.25 -9.88
CA VAL A 702 -5.28 25.23 -9.59
C VAL A 702 -6.04 24.19 -10.44
N GLY A 703 -5.40 23.59 -11.44
CA GLY A 703 -6.04 22.59 -12.31
C GLY A 703 -6.38 21.27 -11.61
N GLY A 704 -7.28 20.48 -12.19
CA GLY A 704 -7.51 19.09 -11.79
C GLY A 704 -6.35 18.17 -12.21
N ASP A 705 -6.30 16.93 -11.72
CA ASP A 705 -5.13 16.05 -11.88
C ASP A 705 -4.66 15.87 -13.33
N ARG A 706 -5.60 15.67 -14.26
CA ARG A 706 -5.28 15.50 -15.68
C ARG A 706 -4.78 16.79 -16.33
N GLN A 707 -5.25 17.95 -15.87
CA GLN A 707 -4.78 19.26 -16.34
C GLN A 707 -3.39 19.58 -15.80
N ARG A 708 -3.11 19.22 -14.54
CA ARG A 708 -1.77 19.32 -13.97
C ARG A 708 -0.78 18.44 -14.73
N GLN A 709 -1.19 17.23 -15.14
CA GLN A 709 -0.36 16.36 -15.99
C GLN A 709 -0.05 16.97 -17.36
N ASP A 710 -1.06 17.44 -18.08
CA ASP A 710 -0.86 18.05 -19.40
C ASP A 710 -0.01 19.34 -19.30
N ALA A 711 -0.24 20.15 -18.26
CA ALA A 711 0.56 21.34 -17.97
C ALA A 711 2.00 21.01 -17.55
N LEU A 712 2.22 19.87 -16.88
CA LEU A 712 3.53 19.42 -16.44
C LEU A 712 4.43 19.09 -17.64
N VAL A 713 3.89 18.41 -18.66
CA VAL A 713 4.62 18.09 -19.89
C VAL A 713 5.07 19.37 -20.60
N VAL A 714 4.16 20.33 -20.77
CA VAL A 714 4.48 21.62 -21.40
C VAL A 714 5.48 22.42 -20.56
N ALA A 715 5.28 22.49 -19.24
CA ALA A 715 6.20 23.19 -18.34
C ALA A 715 7.61 22.58 -18.33
N PHE A 716 7.72 21.25 -18.43
CA PHE A 716 8.99 20.54 -18.53
C PHE A 716 9.74 20.90 -19.81
N VAL A 717 9.06 20.83 -20.96
CA VAL A 717 9.64 21.19 -22.26
C VAL A 717 10.02 22.69 -22.32
N VAL A 718 9.18 23.56 -21.75
CA VAL A 718 9.46 25.00 -21.58
C VAL A 718 10.68 25.25 -20.69
N THR A 719 10.86 24.47 -19.62
CA THR A 719 12.02 24.58 -18.73
C THR A 719 13.30 24.13 -19.45
N GLN A 720 13.26 23.02 -20.20
CA GLN A 720 14.38 22.51 -20.99
C GLN A 720 14.93 23.55 -21.98
N THR A 721 14.05 24.17 -22.76
CA THR A 721 14.39 25.22 -23.74
C THR A 721 14.85 26.54 -23.10
N ARG A 722 14.27 26.99 -21.98
CA ARG A 722 14.72 28.24 -21.31
C ARG A 722 16.08 28.12 -20.61
N ILE A 723 16.46 26.92 -20.18
CA ILE A 723 17.84 26.62 -19.75
C ILE A 723 18.83 26.91 -20.88
N HIS A 724 18.43 26.68 -22.13
CA HIS A 724 19.22 27.03 -23.31
C HIS A 724 19.14 28.52 -23.69
N ALA A 725 17.99 29.16 -23.48
CA ALA A 725 17.76 30.58 -23.83
C ALA A 725 18.23 31.63 -22.79
N LYS A 726 18.84 31.20 -21.66
CA LYS A 726 19.44 32.07 -20.63
C LYS A 726 18.49 33.05 -19.90
N THR A 727 17.20 32.72 -19.71
CA THR A 727 16.26 33.58 -18.93
C THR A 727 16.04 33.05 -17.50
N PRO A 728 16.61 33.66 -16.44
CA PRO A 728 16.60 33.09 -15.09
C PRO A 728 15.27 33.26 -14.33
N GLU A 729 14.55 34.38 -14.51
CA GLU A 729 13.37 34.74 -13.71
C GLU A 729 12.19 33.78 -13.88
N MET A 730 11.83 33.44 -15.12
CA MET A 730 10.74 32.50 -15.37
C MET A 730 11.14 31.05 -15.08
N THR A 731 12.42 30.71 -15.26
CA THR A 731 12.93 29.37 -14.91
C THR A 731 12.84 29.15 -13.41
N SER A 732 13.12 30.17 -12.59
CA SER A 732 12.91 30.12 -11.14
C SER A 732 11.45 29.81 -10.77
N LEU A 733 10.50 30.53 -11.37
CA LEU A 733 9.06 30.33 -11.12
C LEU A 733 8.57 28.92 -11.50
N LEU A 734 9.08 28.36 -12.59
CA LEU A 734 8.77 27.00 -13.04
C LEU A 734 9.36 25.96 -12.08
N VAL A 735 10.64 26.10 -11.71
CA VAL A 735 11.31 25.18 -10.76
C VAL A 735 10.60 25.20 -9.40
N GLN A 736 10.24 26.37 -8.88
CA GLN A 736 9.46 26.47 -7.64
C GLN A 736 8.11 25.76 -7.73
N SER A 737 7.42 25.90 -8.86
CA SER A 737 6.11 25.26 -9.05
C SER A 737 6.22 23.73 -9.16
N LEU A 738 7.28 23.21 -9.77
CA LEU A 738 7.62 21.78 -9.76
C LEU A 738 7.91 21.29 -8.34
N GLY A 739 8.68 22.06 -7.56
CA GLY A 739 9.01 21.74 -6.17
C GLY A 739 7.79 21.71 -5.24
N LEU A 740 6.82 22.61 -5.44
CA LEU A 740 5.57 22.63 -4.69
C LEU A 740 4.68 21.42 -5.02
N LEU A 741 4.64 21.01 -6.30
CA LEU A 741 3.90 19.81 -6.72
C LEU A 741 4.52 18.53 -6.19
N ALA A 742 5.85 18.42 -6.22
CA ALA A 742 6.58 17.30 -5.63
C ALA A 742 6.33 17.21 -4.10
N PHE A 743 6.31 18.34 -3.41
CA PHE A 743 6.00 18.39 -1.98
C PHE A 743 4.56 17.99 -1.65
N ALA A 744 3.60 18.30 -2.54
CA ALA A 744 2.19 18.03 -2.31
C ALA A 744 1.80 16.55 -2.44
N SER A 745 2.56 15.74 -3.20
CA SER A 745 2.26 14.31 -3.38
C SER A 745 3.45 13.52 -3.94
N ASP A 746 3.69 12.35 -3.36
CA ASP A 746 4.67 11.38 -3.86
C ASP A 746 4.38 10.93 -5.30
N ALA A 747 3.11 10.84 -5.70
CA ALA A 747 2.74 10.47 -7.07
C ALA A 747 3.18 11.54 -8.09
N TYR A 748 3.20 12.82 -7.70
CA TYR A 748 3.74 13.89 -8.54
C TYR A 748 5.26 13.90 -8.51
N ALA A 749 5.89 13.66 -7.35
CA ALA A 749 7.34 13.56 -7.24
C ALA A 749 7.92 12.47 -8.15
N THR A 750 7.34 11.27 -8.17
CA THR A 750 7.75 10.18 -9.07
C THR A 750 7.56 10.55 -10.54
N ARG A 751 6.40 11.13 -10.92
CA ARG A 751 6.15 11.54 -12.30
C ARG A 751 7.08 12.63 -12.81
N ILE A 752 7.41 13.60 -11.96
CA ILE A 752 8.36 14.67 -12.29
C ILE A 752 9.77 14.07 -12.49
N ALA A 753 10.16 13.10 -11.65
CA ALA A 753 11.43 12.39 -11.78
C ALA A 753 11.48 11.56 -13.08
N ASP A 754 10.45 10.76 -13.36
CA ASP A 754 10.33 9.91 -14.57
C ASP A 754 10.29 10.72 -15.86
N ALA A 755 9.74 11.94 -15.83
CA ALA A 755 9.73 12.86 -16.96
C ALA A 755 11.12 13.43 -17.30
N GLY A 756 12.16 13.16 -16.48
CA GLY A 756 13.52 13.61 -16.73
C GLY A 756 13.87 14.98 -16.13
N ALA A 757 13.14 15.44 -15.10
CA ALA A 757 13.39 16.73 -14.45
C ALA A 757 14.75 16.80 -13.74
N ILE A 758 15.25 15.69 -13.22
CA ILE A 758 16.47 15.65 -12.42
C ILE A 758 17.71 16.13 -13.21
N PRO A 759 18.00 15.63 -14.43
CA PRO A 759 19.08 16.17 -15.27
C PRO A 759 18.91 17.66 -15.61
N LEU A 760 17.68 18.12 -15.87
CA LEU A 760 17.41 19.53 -16.20
C LEU A 760 17.61 20.46 -14.99
N LEU A 761 17.19 20.02 -13.81
CA LEU A 761 17.42 20.75 -12.56
C LEU A 761 18.92 20.91 -12.31
N TRP A 762 19.71 19.85 -12.49
CA TRP A 762 21.18 19.95 -12.40
C TRP A 762 21.78 20.89 -13.44
N LYS A 763 21.27 20.87 -14.67
CA LYS A 763 21.69 21.81 -15.73
C LYS A 763 21.35 23.27 -15.38
N ALA A 764 20.18 23.52 -14.81
CA ALA A 764 19.76 24.83 -14.34
C ALA A 764 20.63 25.32 -13.17
N TYR A 765 20.98 24.41 -12.24
CA TYR A 765 21.89 24.68 -11.14
C TYR A 765 23.27 25.13 -11.66
N SER A 766 23.84 24.39 -12.62
CA SER A 766 25.14 24.73 -13.23
C SER A 766 25.10 26.02 -14.06
N ALA A 767 24.00 26.29 -14.75
CA ALA A 767 23.85 27.48 -15.59
C ALA A 767 23.61 28.77 -14.78
N TRP A 768 22.91 28.67 -13.65
CA TRP A 768 22.51 29.81 -12.82
C TRP A 768 22.69 29.54 -11.33
N PRO A 769 23.92 29.74 -10.80
CA PRO A 769 24.23 29.47 -9.39
C PRO A 769 23.32 30.22 -8.39
N HIS A 770 22.82 31.40 -8.76
CA HIS A 770 21.89 32.18 -7.92
C HIS A 770 20.51 31.52 -7.73
N LEU A 771 20.13 30.58 -8.60
CA LEU A 771 18.94 29.73 -8.43
C LEU A 771 19.23 28.47 -7.61
N GLY A 772 20.48 28.31 -7.14
CA GLY A 772 20.97 27.10 -6.50
C GLY A 772 20.11 26.63 -5.33
N ASN A 773 19.69 27.56 -4.47
CA ASN A 773 18.82 27.26 -3.34
C ASN A 773 17.44 26.69 -3.78
N VAL A 774 16.81 27.31 -4.78
CA VAL A 774 15.49 26.90 -5.31
C VAL A 774 15.57 25.52 -5.96
N VAL A 775 16.63 25.25 -6.71
CA VAL A 775 16.85 23.96 -7.36
C VAL A 775 17.13 22.87 -6.33
N LEU A 776 18.02 23.10 -5.37
CA LEU A 776 18.35 22.13 -4.33
C LEU A 776 17.15 21.81 -3.43
N GLN A 777 16.34 22.81 -3.09
CA GLN A 777 15.09 22.59 -2.36
C GLN A 777 14.10 21.76 -3.19
N THR A 778 14.01 22.01 -4.51
CA THR A 778 13.14 21.24 -5.41
C THR A 778 13.61 19.79 -5.54
N LEU A 779 14.91 19.55 -5.64
CA LEU A 779 15.50 18.21 -5.62
C LEU A 779 15.26 17.51 -4.28
N ALA A 780 15.34 18.24 -3.15
CA ALA A 780 15.04 17.70 -1.83
C ALA A 780 13.56 17.27 -1.72
N ASN A 781 12.64 18.05 -2.29
CA ASN A 781 11.21 17.73 -2.37
C ASN A 781 10.91 16.56 -3.34
N LEU A 782 11.77 16.33 -4.34
CA LEU A 782 11.65 15.17 -5.22
C LEU A 782 12.18 13.89 -4.58
N ALA A 783 13.07 13.98 -3.59
CA ALA A 783 13.70 12.85 -2.90
C ALA A 783 12.79 12.16 -1.86
N THR A 784 11.48 12.07 -2.10
CA THR A 784 10.52 11.40 -1.20
C THR A 784 10.39 9.91 -1.43
N THR A 785 10.67 9.42 -2.65
CA THR A 785 10.54 8.00 -3.03
C THR A 785 11.89 7.35 -3.33
N ASP A 786 12.00 6.03 -3.17
CA ASP A 786 13.26 5.30 -3.40
C ASP A 786 13.69 5.32 -4.88
N ALA A 787 12.74 5.43 -5.81
CA ALA A 787 13.04 5.57 -7.23
C ALA A 787 13.68 6.93 -7.54
N SER A 788 13.09 8.02 -7.04
CA SER A 788 13.60 9.38 -7.25
C SER A 788 14.92 9.61 -6.52
N ARG A 789 15.11 9.09 -5.29
CA ARG A 789 16.40 9.14 -4.58
C ARG A 789 17.54 8.50 -5.38
N ARG A 790 17.32 7.30 -5.93
CA ARG A 790 18.31 6.61 -6.78
C ARG A 790 18.60 7.39 -8.06
N GLN A 791 17.58 7.98 -8.70
CA GLN A 791 17.78 8.76 -9.92
C GLN A 791 18.55 10.06 -9.66
N ILE A 792 18.28 10.76 -8.55
CA ILE A 792 19.05 11.94 -8.12
C ILE A 792 20.50 11.54 -7.82
N ALA A 793 20.69 10.44 -7.09
CA ALA A 793 22.01 9.97 -6.69
C ALA A 793 22.88 9.48 -7.85
N ARG A 794 22.29 8.86 -8.88
CA ARG A 794 23.00 8.38 -10.07
C ARG A 794 23.53 9.51 -10.97
N HIS A 795 23.11 10.75 -10.75
CA HIS A 795 23.62 11.87 -11.52
C HIS A 795 25.03 12.27 -11.04
N HIS A 796 25.99 12.38 -11.95
CA HIS A 796 27.39 12.78 -11.65
C HIS A 796 27.53 14.14 -10.92
N SER A 797 26.44 14.90 -10.82
CA SER A 797 26.35 16.22 -10.18
C SER A 797 26.10 16.18 -8.68
N ILE A 798 25.98 15.01 -8.03
CA ILE A 798 25.94 14.95 -6.56
C ILE A 798 27.23 15.55 -5.95
N GLN A 799 28.36 15.48 -6.67
CA GLN A 799 29.60 16.18 -6.30
C GLN A 799 29.38 17.70 -6.21
N HIS A 800 28.61 18.30 -7.12
CA HIS A 800 28.24 19.71 -7.04
C HIS A 800 27.34 20.01 -5.83
N THR A 801 26.54 19.05 -5.36
CA THR A 801 25.76 19.20 -4.11
C THR A 801 26.68 19.24 -2.91
N ILE A 802 27.69 18.37 -2.90
CA ILE A 802 28.72 18.31 -1.87
C ILE A 802 29.51 19.63 -1.88
N ASP A 803 29.89 20.14 -3.05
CA ASP A 803 30.56 21.44 -3.19
C ASP A 803 29.65 22.61 -2.77
N ALA A 804 28.33 22.52 -3.03
CA ALA A 804 27.33 23.53 -2.63
C ALA A 804 27.16 23.67 -1.11
N VAL A 805 27.50 22.63 -0.34
CA VAL A 805 27.53 22.68 1.14
C VAL A 805 28.60 23.67 1.64
N LEU A 806 29.56 24.05 0.79
CA LEU A 806 30.55 25.09 1.08
C LEU A 806 30.04 26.52 0.77
N ASP A 807 28.90 26.67 0.08
CA ASP A 807 28.24 27.95 -0.20
C ASP A 807 27.21 28.31 0.89
N PRO A 808 27.38 29.42 1.64
CA PRO A 808 26.48 29.78 2.74
C PRO A 808 25.01 29.95 2.36
N VAL A 809 24.72 30.35 1.11
CA VAL A 809 23.35 30.64 0.64
C VAL A 809 22.56 29.37 0.34
N SER A 810 23.25 28.32 -0.10
CA SER A 810 22.65 27.05 -0.56
C SER A 810 22.80 25.90 0.45
N MET A 811 23.65 26.09 1.46
CA MET A 811 24.05 25.07 2.44
C MET A 811 22.86 24.36 3.11
N THR A 812 21.83 25.08 3.55
CA THR A 812 20.66 24.49 4.22
C THR A 812 19.90 23.53 3.30
N SER A 813 19.63 23.93 2.06
CA SER A 813 18.89 23.11 1.10
C SER A 813 19.73 21.93 0.59
N ALA A 814 21.04 22.12 0.43
CA ALA A 814 21.98 21.03 0.14
C ALA A 814 21.99 19.97 1.25
N MET A 815 22.00 20.40 2.52
CA MET A 815 21.95 19.49 3.67
C MET A 815 20.63 18.71 3.77
N HIS A 816 19.49 19.34 3.48
CA HIS A 816 18.20 18.63 3.41
C HIS A 816 18.17 17.60 2.28
N LEU A 817 18.71 17.94 1.11
CA LEU A 817 18.84 17.00 -0.01
C LEU A 817 19.72 15.81 0.38
N LEU A 818 20.91 16.05 0.93
CA LEU A 818 21.83 14.99 1.37
C LEU A 818 21.21 14.09 2.43
N HIS A 819 20.44 14.65 3.37
CA HIS A 819 19.69 13.87 4.35
C HIS A 819 18.60 13.00 3.72
N ASN A 820 17.83 13.54 2.78
CA ASN A 820 16.78 12.76 2.11
C ASN A 820 17.37 11.65 1.23
N LEU A 821 18.54 11.87 0.63
CA LEU A 821 19.27 10.86 -0.13
C LEU A 821 19.86 9.77 0.77
N SER A 822 20.32 10.10 1.98
CA SER A 822 20.85 9.13 2.94
C SER A 822 19.79 8.19 3.54
N LEU A 823 18.51 8.39 3.25
CA LEU A 823 17.45 7.46 3.63
C LEU A 823 17.42 6.20 2.75
N GLU A 824 18.04 6.24 1.57
CA GLU A 824 18.11 5.12 0.64
C GLU A 824 19.45 4.37 0.80
N PRO A 825 19.45 3.11 1.28
CA PRO A 825 20.69 2.38 1.58
C PRO A 825 21.65 2.26 0.39
N SER A 826 21.11 2.09 -0.82
CA SER A 826 21.89 1.95 -2.06
C SER A 826 22.63 3.24 -2.47
N VAL A 827 22.27 4.38 -1.90
CA VAL A 827 22.86 5.70 -2.18
C VAL A 827 23.96 6.06 -1.19
N ILE A 828 23.93 5.48 0.02
CA ILE A 828 24.85 5.82 1.11
C ILE A 828 26.30 5.47 0.76
N GLU A 829 26.56 4.28 0.19
CA GLU A 829 27.91 3.86 -0.21
C GLU A 829 28.52 4.82 -1.24
N TYR A 830 27.71 5.30 -2.19
CA TYR A 830 28.12 6.27 -3.19
C TYR A 830 28.45 7.64 -2.56
N MET A 831 27.59 8.15 -1.67
CA MET A 831 27.84 9.41 -0.95
C MET A 831 29.13 9.37 -0.12
N VAL A 832 29.39 8.23 0.51
CA VAL A 832 30.63 7.98 1.26
C VAL A 832 31.85 8.02 0.35
N SER A 833 31.79 7.36 -0.81
CA SER A 833 32.90 7.30 -1.79
C SER A 833 33.30 8.68 -2.34
N LEU A 834 32.36 9.63 -2.37
CA LEU A 834 32.58 10.99 -2.87
C LEU A 834 33.08 11.97 -1.79
N GLY A 835 33.36 11.49 -0.58
CA GLY A 835 33.83 12.33 0.52
C GLY A 835 32.76 13.25 1.11
N ALA A 836 31.47 12.96 0.90
CA ALA A 836 30.36 13.74 1.45
C ALA A 836 30.45 13.88 2.97
N VAL A 837 30.93 12.84 3.67
CA VAL A 837 31.20 12.86 5.12
C VAL A 837 32.18 13.98 5.48
N ASN A 838 33.30 14.10 4.77
CA ASN A 838 34.36 15.07 5.07
C ASN A 838 33.91 16.51 4.79
N VAL A 839 33.18 16.73 3.70
CA VAL A 839 32.69 18.06 3.32
C VAL A 839 31.54 18.51 4.22
N THR A 840 30.61 17.60 4.53
CA THR A 840 29.54 17.83 5.52
C THR A 840 30.13 18.15 6.89
N MET A 841 31.13 17.39 7.36
CA MET A 841 31.84 17.64 8.62
C MET A 841 32.56 19.00 8.64
N THR A 842 33.20 19.38 7.52
CA THR A 842 33.91 20.67 7.42
C THR A 842 32.95 21.86 7.44
N ALA A 843 31.76 21.72 6.84
CA ALA A 843 30.72 22.75 6.88
C ALA A 843 30.05 22.86 8.27
N LEU A 844 29.85 21.74 8.96
CA LEU A 844 29.29 21.70 10.32
C LEU A 844 30.19 22.42 11.35
N LEU A 845 31.52 22.33 11.20
CA LEU A 845 32.47 23.05 12.05
C LEU A 845 32.44 24.58 11.84
N LYS A 846 31.93 25.05 10.71
CA LYS A 846 31.84 26.49 10.38
C LYS A 846 30.49 27.10 10.74
N HIS A 847 29.42 26.32 10.82
CA HIS A 847 28.05 26.81 11.04
C HIS A 847 27.30 25.97 12.09
N SER A 848 27.24 26.49 13.32
CA SER A 848 26.65 25.81 14.48
C SER A 848 25.14 25.53 14.36
N GLU A 849 24.40 26.30 13.57
CA GLU A 849 22.94 26.13 13.38
C GLU A 849 22.55 24.82 12.68
N LEU A 850 23.47 24.22 11.91
CA LEU A 850 23.22 22.95 11.19
C LEU A 850 23.74 21.72 11.95
N ALA A 851 24.30 21.90 13.16
CA ALA A 851 24.92 20.85 13.95
C ALA A 851 24.01 19.62 14.16
N MET A 852 22.71 19.83 14.37
CA MET A 852 21.75 18.75 14.61
C MET A 852 21.42 17.96 13.33
N LEU A 853 21.24 18.65 12.19
CA LEU A 853 20.96 18.01 10.91
C LEU A 853 22.19 17.23 10.42
N GLY A 854 23.38 17.81 10.61
CA GLY A 854 24.65 17.14 10.36
C GLY A 854 24.88 15.92 11.23
N ALA A 855 24.62 16.01 12.54
CA ALA A 855 24.73 14.87 13.44
C ALA A 855 23.78 13.71 13.04
N LYS A 856 22.57 14.02 12.57
CA LYS A 856 21.62 13.01 12.04
C LYS A 856 22.15 12.34 10.77
N LEU A 857 22.63 13.13 9.81
CA LEU A 857 23.21 12.63 8.56
C LEU A 857 24.43 11.75 8.84
N LEU A 858 25.34 12.18 9.72
CA LEU A 858 26.54 11.44 10.09
C LEU A 858 26.24 10.16 10.85
N ALA A 859 25.25 10.17 11.75
CA ALA A 859 24.79 8.96 12.42
C ALA A 859 24.22 7.94 11.41
N GLN A 860 23.45 8.40 10.41
CA GLN A 860 22.92 7.54 9.36
C GLN A 860 24.03 6.97 8.46
N LEU A 861 24.99 7.80 8.03
CA LEU A 861 26.16 7.37 7.26
C LEU A 861 27.06 6.40 8.07
N SER A 862 27.16 6.60 9.39
CA SER A 862 27.93 5.73 10.30
C SER A 862 27.25 4.38 10.58
N MET A 863 25.90 4.33 10.65
CA MET A 863 25.17 3.07 10.84
C MET A 863 25.11 2.21 9.58
N ALA A 864 25.01 2.84 8.40
CA ALA A 864 24.98 2.14 7.12
C ALA A 864 26.37 1.60 6.71
N SER A 865 27.46 2.23 7.15
CA SER A 865 28.84 1.80 6.90
C SER A 865 29.31 0.63 7.76
N ALA A 866 28.42 -0.05 8.49
CA ALA A 866 28.74 -1.30 9.20
C ALA A 866 29.23 -2.45 8.29
N ARG A 867 29.13 -2.29 6.95
CA ARG A 867 29.66 -3.23 5.94
C ARG A 867 31.08 -2.91 5.46
N ASP A 868 31.61 -1.70 5.71
CA ASP A 868 32.97 -1.31 5.33
C ASP A 868 33.77 -0.77 6.55
N PRO A 869 34.69 -1.57 7.12
CA PRO A 869 35.50 -1.20 8.27
C PRO A 869 36.39 0.03 8.05
N LEU A 870 36.79 0.34 6.80
CA LEU A 870 37.72 1.44 6.49
C LEU A 870 37.05 2.81 6.64
N VAL A 871 35.78 2.92 6.25
CA VAL A 871 35.01 4.17 6.32
C VAL A 871 34.63 4.49 7.77
N SER A 872 34.14 3.49 8.48
CA SER A 872 33.74 3.61 9.88
C SER A 872 34.94 3.91 10.79
N SER A 873 36.06 3.21 10.57
CA SER A 873 37.32 3.52 11.26
C SER A 873 37.90 4.89 10.86
N GLY A 874 37.77 5.31 9.60
CA GLY A 874 38.19 6.63 9.13
C GLY A 874 37.42 7.78 9.77
N ALA A 875 36.10 7.65 9.91
CA ALA A 875 35.26 8.64 10.61
C ALA A 875 35.62 8.72 12.11
N VAL A 876 35.85 7.58 12.76
CA VAL A 876 36.29 7.52 14.16
C VAL A 876 37.71 8.09 14.32
N ALA A 877 38.65 7.74 13.45
CA ALA A 877 40.03 8.22 13.45
C ALA A 877 40.11 9.74 13.27
N TRP A 878 39.39 10.28 12.29
CA TRP A 878 39.35 11.73 12.05
C TRP A 878 38.69 12.46 13.22
N THR A 879 37.57 11.94 13.75
CA THR A 879 36.90 12.54 14.92
C THR A 879 37.84 12.57 16.13
N LEU A 880 38.57 11.48 16.38
CA LEU A 880 39.59 11.42 17.43
C LEU A 880 40.75 12.39 17.17
N GLU A 881 41.19 12.56 15.92
CA GLU A 881 42.26 13.48 15.55
C GLU A 881 41.84 14.95 15.70
N GLN A 882 40.59 15.31 15.36
CA GLN A 882 40.05 16.65 15.64
C GLN A 882 39.94 16.89 17.14
N LEU A 883 39.49 15.90 17.91
CA LEU A 883 39.46 15.97 19.38
C LEU A 883 40.86 16.08 20.01
N ARG A 884 41.93 15.65 19.32
CA ARG A 884 43.33 15.84 19.76
C ARG A 884 43.87 17.23 19.44
N THR A 885 43.52 17.77 18.28
CA THR A 885 44.12 18.98 17.69
C THR A 885 43.41 20.27 18.10
N GLN A 886 42.08 20.27 18.23
CA GLN A 886 41.27 21.45 18.56
C GLN A 886 41.32 21.78 20.06
N ARG A 887 41.86 22.94 20.45
CA ARG A 887 41.95 23.39 21.85
C ARG A 887 40.95 24.49 22.24
N ASP A 888 40.50 25.31 21.30
CA ASP A 888 39.75 26.55 21.58
C ASP A 888 38.34 26.62 20.93
N VAL A 889 37.83 25.51 20.37
CA VAL A 889 36.51 25.43 19.72
C VAL A 889 35.60 24.49 20.51
N ASP A 890 34.29 24.79 20.58
CA ASP A 890 33.31 23.89 21.20
C ASP A 890 33.19 22.57 20.41
N VAL A 891 33.78 21.51 20.96
CA VAL A 891 33.82 20.17 20.38
C VAL A 891 32.65 19.28 20.84
N THR A 892 31.65 19.83 21.54
CA THR A 892 30.47 19.09 22.04
C THR A 892 29.75 18.29 20.94
N PRO A 893 29.51 18.82 19.73
CA PRO A 893 28.88 18.05 18.65
C PRO A 893 29.71 16.83 18.21
N LEU A 894 31.03 16.90 18.26
CA LEU A 894 31.92 15.79 17.91
C LEU A 894 31.82 14.65 18.95
N TRP A 895 31.67 14.98 20.24
CA TRP A 895 31.43 13.99 21.29
C TRP A 895 30.07 13.30 21.14
N ILE A 896 29.02 14.04 20.77
CA ILE A 896 27.69 13.47 20.49
C ILE A 896 27.76 12.52 19.28
N CYS A 897 28.47 12.93 18.22
CA CYS A 897 28.68 12.09 17.04
C CYS A 897 29.44 10.81 17.40
N LEU A 898 30.53 10.92 18.16
CA LEU A 898 31.33 9.77 18.59
C LEU A 898 30.51 8.82 19.48
N SER A 899 29.72 9.36 20.41
CA SER A 899 28.80 8.59 21.27
C SER A 899 27.78 7.78 20.48
N ASN A 900 27.27 8.32 19.37
CA ASN A 900 26.33 7.61 18.49
C ASN A 900 27.00 6.61 17.55
N ALA A 901 28.22 6.89 17.07
CA ALA A 901 28.95 6.00 16.18
C ALA A 901 29.45 4.72 16.88
N VAL A 902 29.89 4.84 18.14
CA VAL A 902 30.52 3.75 18.91
C VAL A 902 29.49 2.70 19.42
N VAL A 903 28.22 2.82 19.04
CA VAL A 903 27.19 1.77 19.24
C VAL A 903 27.45 0.56 18.35
N ALA A 904 28.08 0.75 17.19
CA ALA A 904 28.46 -0.36 16.31
C ALA A 904 29.77 -1.04 16.79
N PRO A 905 29.83 -2.39 16.89
CA PRO A 905 31.01 -3.10 17.39
C PRO A 905 32.31 -2.78 16.63
N SER A 906 32.25 -2.60 15.31
CA SER A 906 33.40 -2.24 14.46
C SER A 906 33.95 -0.84 14.77
N CYS A 907 33.07 0.13 15.04
CA CYS A 907 33.43 1.48 15.45
C CYS A 907 34.04 1.51 16.85
N LEU A 908 33.52 0.69 17.78
CA LEU A 908 34.07 0.54 19.13
C LEU A 908 35.49 -0.05 19.09
N ASP A 909 35.70 -1.11 18.29
CA ASP A 909 37.01 -1.73 18.10
C ASP A 909 38.03 -0.77 17.43
N ALA A 910 37.59 0.02 16.45
CA ALA A 910 38.41 1.10 15.88
C ALA A 910 38.75 2.18 16.92
N TRP A 911 37.77 2.62 17.72
CA TRP A 911 37.97 3.60 18.78
C TRP A 911 38.98 3.13 19.83
N VAL A 912 38.90 1.86 20.25
CA VAL A 912 39.86 1.25 21.17
C VAL A 912 41.26 1.20 20.56
N ARG A 913 41.42 0.63 19.35
CA ARG A 913 42.73 0.49 18.66
C ARG A 913 43.42 1.82 18.39
N LEU A 914 42.65 2.87 18.09
CA LEU A 914 43.17 4.20 17.79
C LEU A 914 43.50 5.02 19.05
N GLY A 915 43.43 4.45 20.24
CA GLY A 915 43.76 5.13 21.49
C GLY A 915 42.68 6.11 21.95
N GLY A 916 41.41 5.77 21.74
CA GLY A 916 40.26 6.56 22.19
C GLY A 916 40.17 6.65 23.72
N ALA A 917 40.49 5.58 24.45
CA ALA A 917 40.43 5.55 25.92
C ALA A 917 41.42 6.54 26.58
N PRO A 918 42.74 6.57 26.23
CA PRO A 918 43.65 7.59 26.75
C PRO A 918 43.23 9.03 26.44
N LEU A 919 42.65 9.29 25.26
CA LEU A 919 42.16 10.62 24.87
C LEU A 919 40.93 11.02 25.69
N LEU A 920 40.00 10.08 25.89
CA LEU A 920 38.80 10.28 26.70
C LEU A 920 39.16 10.65 28.14
N ILE A 921 40.09 9.92 28.75
CA ILE A 921 40.56 10.16 30.12
C ILE A 921 41.23 11.53 30.22
N LYS A 922 42.17 11.84 29.32
CA LYS A 922 42.86 13.14 29.28
C LYS A 922 41.91 14.33 29.09
N ARG A 923 40.80 14.14 28.37
CA ARG A 923 39.78 15.18 28.16
C ARG A 923 38.81 15.26 29.35
N LEU A 924 38.45 14.13 29.94
CA LEU A 924 37.65 14.08 31.16
C LEU A 924 38.34 14.83 32.31
N GLU A 925 39.66 14.69 32.46
CA GLU A 925 40.48 15.41 33.45
C GLU A 925 40.53 16.92 33.23
N LYS A 926 40.31 17.39 32.00
CA LYS A 926 40.41 18.82 31.61
C LYS A 926 39.07 19.46 31.28
N ALA A 927 37.97 18.70 31.30
CA ALA A 927 36.66 19.17 30.88
C ALA A 927 36.10 20.15 31.91
N SER A 928 35.62 21.30 31.45
CA SER A 928 34.78 22.15 32.29
C SER A 928 33.41 21.51 32.47
N VAL A 929 32.75 21.90 33.55
CA VAL A 929 31.45 21.38 33.98
C VAL A 929 30.36 21.51 32.90
N ASP A 930 30.44 22.53 32.04
CA ASP A 930 29.44 22.77 30.97
C ASP A 930 29.56 21.83 29.77
N HIS A 931 30.73 21.19 29.58
CA HIS A 931 31.02 20.37 28.38
C HIS A 931 31.26 18.88 28.70
N VAL A 932 31.12 18.48 29.97
CA VAL A 932 31.46 17.12 30.42
C VAL A 932 30.34 16.10 30.22
N ALA A 933 29.07 16.53 30.11
CA ALA A 933 27.94 15.60 29.97
C ALA A 933 28.00 14.67 28.73
N PRO A 934 28.34 15.14 27.51
CA PRO A 934 28.54 14.26 26.35
C PRO A 934 29.68 13.25 26.53
N ILE A 935 30.73 13.64 27.25
CA ILE A 935 31.89 12.79 27.56
C ILE A 935 31.46 11.65 28.50
N LEU A 936 30.69 11.96 29.54
CA LEU A 936 30.14 10.97 30.47
C LEU A 936 29.15 10.00 29.78
N GLN A 937 28.36 10.49 28.83
CA GLN A 937 27.47 9.62 28.04
C GLN A 937 28.26 8.64 27.16
N LEU A 938 29.38 9.08 26.57
CA LEU A 938 30.26 8.18 25.83
C LEU A 938 30.87 7.12 26.76
N VAL A 939 31.33 7.50 27.98
CA VAL A 939 31.84 6.56 29.00
C VAL A 939 30.81 5.46 29.29
N LEU A 940 29.55 5.81 29.52
CA LEU A 940 28.46 4.83 29.74
C LEU A 940 28.25 3.87 28.57
N ARG A 941 28.47 4.32 27.32
CA ARG A 941 28.30 3.49 26.12
C ARG A 941 29.48 2.56 25.85
N VAL A 942 30.70 3.02 26.13
CA VAL A 942 31.90 2.20 25.92
C VAL A 942 32.14 1.22 27.07
N ALA A 943 31.68 1.53 28.29
CA ALA A 943 31.79 0.66 29.47
C ALA A 943 30.76 -0.51 29.45
N THR A 944 30.69 -1.25 28.35
CA THR A 944 29.78 -2.38 28.14
C THR A 944 30.45 -3.75 28.18
N SER A 945 31.80 -3.79 28.21
CA SER A 945 32.59 -5.02 28.31
C SER A 945 33.72 -4.88 29.34
N LEU A 946 34.18 -6.01 29.90
CA LEU A 946 35.29 -6.05 30.85
C LEU A 946 36.58 -5.47 30.24
N GLU A 947 36.86 -5.76 28.97
CA GLU A 947 38.07 -5.29 28.28
C GLU A 947 38.12 -3.75 28.19
N THR A 948 37.02 -3.13 27.78
CA THR A 948 36.93 -1.66 27.70
C THR A 948 36.97 -1.02 29.09
N VAL A 949 36.38 -1.67 30.10
CA VAL A 949 36.44 -1.22 31.49
C VAL A 949 37.87 -1.28 32.03
N LEU A 950 38.60 -2.36 31.80
CA LEU A 950 40.00 -2.49 32.24
C LEU A 950 40.89 -1.41 31.60
N LEU A 951 40.66 -1.04 30.33
CA LEU A 951 41.38 0.07 29.67
C LEU A 951 41.06 1.44 30.29
N LEU A 952 39.83 1.66 30.74
CA LEU A 952 39.43 2.89 31.44
C LEU A 952 39.99 2.95 32.87
N VAL A 953 40.06 1.80 33.54
CA VAL A 953 40.47 1.66 34.95
C VAL A 953 41.99 1.58 35.13
N GLN A 954 42.75 1.20 34.09
CA GLN A 954 44.23 1.22 34.10
C GLN A 954 44.84 2.59 34.45
N HIS A 955 44.05 3.67 34.36
CA HIS A 955 44.42 5.00 34.83
C HIS A 955 43.60 5.35 36.08
N ASP A 956 44.18 5.19 37.26
CA ASP A 956 43.55 5.49 38.56
C ASP A 956 42.94 6.91 38.64
N THR A 957 43.43 7.85 37.81
CA THR A 957 42.96 9.24 37.72
C THR A 957 41.56 9.40 37.13
N ALA A 958 41.11 8.49 36.25
CA ALA A 958 39.79 8.57 35.62
C ALA A 958 38.67 8.38 36.64
N LEU A 959 38.82 7.39 37.52
CA LEU A 959 37.88 7.10 38.61
C LEU A 959 37.86 8.22 39.65
N TYR A 960 39.02 8.75 40.00
CA TYR A 960 39.12 9.89 40.90
C TYR A 960 38.42 11.13 40.32
N THR A 961 38.58 11.38 39.02
CA THR A 961 37.94 12.49 38.32
C THR A 961 36.41 12.32 38.25
N LEU A 962 35.92 11.12 37.94
CA LEU A 962 34.48 10.81 37.98
C LEU A 962 33.90 11.03 39.38
N MET A 963 34.60 10.58 40.41
CA MET A 963 34.20 10.80 41.80
C MET A 963 34.22 12.27 42.18
N ASN A 964 35.19 13.05 41.71
CA ASN A 964 35.21 14.50 41.91
C ASN A 964 33.98 15.17 41.28
N PHE A 965 33.53 14.74 40.10
CA PHE A 965 32.29 15.27 39.51
C PHE A 965 31.04 14.86 40.28
N VAL A 966 31.02 13.66 40.89
CA VAL A 966 29.93 13.21 41.77
C VAL A 966 29.89 14.05 43.07
N GLU A 967 31.06 14.37 43.65
CA GLU A 967 31.16 15.03 44.96
C GLU A 967 31.21 16.56 44.87
N ALA A 968 31.60 17.13 43.72
CA ALA A 968 31.66 18.58 43.52
C ALA A 968 30.26 19.18 43.52
N SER A 969 29.91 19.85 44.62
CA SER A 969 28.66 20.58 44.83
C SER A 969 28.43 21.73 43.84
N SER A 970 29.47 22.19 43.14
CA SER A 970 29.42 23.18 42.07
C SER A 970 29.00 22.61 40.70
N SER A 971 28.92 21.29 40.53
CA SER A 971 28.51 20.66 39.26
C SER A 971 26.97 20.59 39.13
N PRO A 972 26.39 20.79 37.92
CA PRO A 972 25.00 20.54 37.64
C PRO A 972 24.63 19.10 38.00
N LEU A 973 23.41 18.95 38.50
CA LEU A 973 22.86 17.70 38.96
C LEU A 973 22.86 16.58 37.89
N GLU A 974 22.66 16.94 36.62
CA GLU A 974 22.70 16.01 35.50
C GLU A 974 24.11 15.41 35.30
N VAL A 975 25.14 16.24 35.47
CA VAL A 975 26.55 15.81 35.40
C VAL A 975 26.90 14.88 36.55
N GLN A 976 26.47 15.22 37.78
CA GLN A 976 26.66 14.36 38.96
C GLN A 976 26.01 12.98 38.78
N LEU A 977 24.80 12.93 38.20
CA LEU A 977 24.09 11.67 37.93
C LEU A 977 24.73 10.84 36.82
N LEU A 978 25.16 11.46 35.73
CA LEU A 978 25.85 10.77 34.64
C LEU A 978 27.19 10.19 35.12
N ALA A 979 27.94 10.95 35.92
CA ALA A 979 29.19 10.49 36.52
C ALA A 979 28.95 9.31 37.48
N LEU A 980 27.91 9.39 38.32
CA LEU A 980 27.54 8.30 39.24
C LEU A 980 27.10 7.03 38.48
N GLY A 981 26.39 7.19 37.37
CA GLY A 981 26.06 6.10 36.46
C GLY A 981 27.31 5.43 35.86
N CYS A 982 28.30 6.23 35.43
CA CYS A 982 29.57 5.71 34.92
C CYS A 982 30.29 4.87 35.99
N VAL A 983 30.37 5.39 37.22
CA VAL A 983 31.00 4.68 38.35
C VAL A 983 30.28 3.36 38.61
N ALA A 984 28.93 3.34 38.63
CA ALA A 984 28.17 2.11 38.83
C ALA A 984 28.45 1.05 37.75
N GLN A 985 28.46 1.48 36.48
CA GLN A 985 28.69 0.61 35.32
C GLN A 985 30.12 0.02 35.32
N ILE A 986 31.14 0.83 35.59
CA ILE A 986 32.54 0.38 35.69
C ILE A 986 32.69 -0.63 36.83
N THR A 987 32.05 -0.34 37.96
CA THR A 987 32.13 -1.16 39.16
C THR A 987 31.39 -2.50 39.05
N TYR A 988 30.38 -2.59 38.19
CA TYR A 988 29.70 -3.84 37.88
C TYR A 988 30.67 -4.87 37.27
N PHE A 989 31.57 -4.42 36.38
CA PHE A 989 32.55 -5.29 35.73
C PHE A 989 33.82 -5.49 36.57
N GLU A 990 34.29 -4.47 37.30
CA GLU A 990 35.49 -4.56 38.14
C GLU A 990 35.22 -4.13 39.60
N PRO A 991 34.75 -5.05 40.47
CA PRO A 991 34.32 -4.72 41.83
C PRO A 991 35.45 -4.29 42.78
N THR A 992 36.72 -4.54 42.43
CA THR A 992 37.89 -4.19 43.26
C THR A 992 38.11 -2.68 43.36
N VAL A 993 37.63 -1.94 42.36
CA VAL A 993 37.68 -0.47 42.24
C VAL A 993 36.91 0.25 43.36
N LEU A 994 35.91 -0.40 43.97
CA LEU A 994 35.07 0.15 45.04
C LEU A 994 35.82 0.57 46.30
N ARG A 995 37.01 0.02 46.58
CA ARG A 995 37.75 0.39 47.80
C ARG A 995 38.11 1.87 47.84
N ALA A 996 38.13 2.55 46.70
CA ALA A 996 38.34 3.99 46.58
C ALA A 996 37.08 4.84 46.85
N VAL A 997 35.87 4.26 46.72
CA VAL A 997 34.58 4.95 46.82
C VAL A 997 34.06 4.88 48.27
N LYS A 998 34.68 5.63 49.18
CA LYS A 998 34.22 5.72 50.58
C LYS A 998 32.99 6.63 50.73
N GLY A 999 31.81 6.12 50.37
CA GLY A 999 30.52 6.54 50.94
C GLY A 999 29.98 7.96 50.66
N SER A 1000 30.72 8.88 50.04
CA SER A 1000 30.34 10.31 49.97
C SER A 1000 29.38 10.70 48.84
N GLY A 1001 29.21 9.89 47.79
CA GLY A 1001 28.41 10.26 46.60
C GLY A 1001 26.95 9.78 46.55
N LEU A 1002 26.57 8.76 47.34
CA LEU A 1002 25.25 8.12 47.26
C LEU A 1002 24.11 8.99 47.84
N GLY A 1003 24.44 9.93 48.73
CA GLY A 1003 23.48 10.81 49.38
C GLY A 1003 22.66 11.69 48.42
N ILE A 1004 23.15 11.91 47.19
CA ILE A 1004 22.47 12.71 46.15
C ILE A 1004 21.25 11.94 45.58
N LEU A 1005 21.24 10.60 45.63
CA LEU A 1005 20.16 9.78 45.06
C LEU A 1005 18.85 9.88 45.87
N ALA A 1006 18.92 9.95 47.20
CA ALA A 1006 17.72 9.97 48.05
C ALA A 1006 16.82 11.22 47.85
N PRO A 1007 17.36 12.45 47.74
CA PRO A 1007 16.59 13.64 47.37
C PRO A 1007 16.00 13.56 45.96
N LEU A 1008 16.74 13.03 44.98
CA LEU A 1008 16.32 12.98 43.58
C LEU A 1008 15.26 11.94 43.28
N LEU A 1009 15.24 10.86 44.05
CA LEU A 1009 14.11 9.96 44.08
C LEU A 1009 12.82 10.67 44.54
N LYS A 1010 12.86 11.86 45.16
CA LYS A 1010 11.67 12.59 45.63
C LYS A 1010 11.13 13.67 44.67
N THR A 1011 11.91 14.18 43.70
CA THR A 1011 11.52 15.32 42.81
C THR A 1011 11.78 15.06 41.31
N SER A 1012 11.00 15.71 40.43
CA SER A 1012 10.45 15.07 39.22
C SER A 1012 11.25 15.00 37.90
N PRO A 1013 12.27 15.81 37.54
CA PRO A 1013 12.85 15.64 36.20
C PRO A 1013 13.81 14.44 36.08
N HIS A 1014 14.44 13.99 37.17
CA HIS A 1014 15.54 13.00 37.12
C HIS A 1014 15.26 11.69 37.87
N GLN A 1015 14.04 11.53 38.42
CA GLN A 1015 13.62 10.38 39.23
C GLN A 1015 13.77 9.04 38.50
N ALA A 1016 13.46 8.99 37.20
CA ALA A 1016 13.58 7.77 36.39
C ALA A 1016 15.04 7.37 36.12
N LEU A 1017 15.96 8.35 36.03
CA LEU A 1017 17.39 8.08 35.89
C LEU A 1017 17.98 7.59 37.22
N ALA A 1018 17.65 8.25 38.33
CA ALA A 1018 18.05 7.83 39.67
C ALA A 1018 17.57 6.41 40.01
N LEU A 1019 16.33 6.06 39.65
CA LEU A 1019 15.79 4.70 39.83
C LEU A 1019 16.57 3.65 39.02
N ARG A 1020 16.93 3.95 37.76
CA ARG A 1020 17.73 3.03 36.94
C ARG A 1020 19.14 2.83 37.49
N ILE A 1021 19.78 3.90 37.98
CA ILE A 1021 21.10 3.80 38.60
C ILE A 1021 21.04 2.93 39.85
N VAL A 1022 20.05 3.16 40.72
CA VAL A 1022 19.85 2.34 41.93
C VAL A 1022 19.55 0.88 41.58
N ASP A 1023 18.69 0.64 40.58
CA ASP A 1023 18.38 -0.70 40.09
C ASP A 1023 19.64 -1.44 39.62
N HIS A 1024 20.47 -0.78 38.81
CA HIS A 1024 21.72 -1.34 38.32
C HIS A 1024 22.72 -1.63 39.45
N MET A 1025 22.85 -0.71 40.41
CA MET A 1025 23.72 -0.88 41.58
C MET A 1025 23.33 -2.10 42.45
N THR A 1026 22.06 -2.51 42.49
CA THR A 1026 21.64 -3.69 43.28
C THR A 1026 22.23 -5.01 42.79
N TYR A 1027 22.69 -5.08 41.55
CA TYR A 1027 23.33 -6.28 40.99
C TYR A 1027 24.79 -6.43 41.41
N CYS A 1028 25.41 -5.40 41.99
CA CYS A 1028 26.76 -5.45 42.54
C CYS A 1028 26.69 -5.72 44.06
N PRO A 1029 27.24 -6.85 44.57
CA PRO A 1029 27.15 -7.22 45.98
C PRO A 1029 27.68 -6.16 46.96
N THR A 1030 28.69 -5.40 46.54
CA THR A 1030 29.28 -4.34 47.37
C THR A 1030 28.36 -3.13 47.50
N PHE A 1031 27.68 -2.74 46.41
CA PHE A 1031 26.69 -1.65 46.44
C PHE A 1031 25.39 -2.09 47.11
N HIS A 1032 25.00 -3.36 47.01
CA HIS A 1032 23.85 -3.91 47.73
C HIS A 1032 23.94 -3.63 49.24
N ASN A 1033 25.10 -3.85 49.85
CA ASN A 1033 25.33 -3.55 51.27
C ASN A 1033 25.34 -2.05 51.58
N LEU A 1034 25.89 -1.21 50.69
CA LEU A 1034 25.91 0.24 50.86
C LEU A 1034 24.49 0.85 50.75
N LEU A 1035 23.70 0.40 49.78
CA LEU A 1035 22.33 0.88 49.55
C LEU A 1035 21.37 0.48 50.67
N THR A 1036 21.58 -0.67 51.31
CA THR A 1036 20.78 -1.13 52.47
C THR A 1036 21.12 -0.37 53.75
N VAL A 1037 22.37 0.09 53.91
CA VAL A 1037 22.81 0.90 55.06
C VAL A 1037 22.39 2.38 54.92
N GLU A 1038 22.33 2.92 53.71
CA GLU A 1038 21.83 4.27 53.38
C GLU A 1038 20.29 4.36 53.55
N PHE A 1039 19.85 4.40 54.80
CA PHE A 1039 18.44 4.48 55.24
C PHE A 1039 17.57 5.48 54.45
N PRO A 1040 18.06 6.67 54.03
CA PRO A 1040 17.28 7.62 53.26
C PRO A 1040 16.84 7.11 51.87
N ILE A 1041 17.65 6.28 51.19
CA ILE A 1041 17.35 5.76 49.85
C ILE A 1041 16.24 4.71 49.94
N VAL A 1042 16.42 3.72 50.82
CA VAL A 1042 15.45 2.64 51.07
C VAL A 1042 14.10 3.21 51.52
N ALA A 1043 14.11 4.14 52.47
CA ALA A 1043 12.89 4.78 52.96
C ALA A 1043 12.19 5.62 51.87
N THR A 1044 12.94 6.13 50.90
CA THR A 1044 12.37 6.87 49.77
C THR A 1044 11.77 5.92 48.74
N LEU A 1045 12.45 4.83 48.39
CA LEU A 1045 11.91 3.77 47.52
C LEU A 1045 10.62 3.19 48.09
N GLN A 1046 10.57 2.88 49.39
CA GLN A 1046 9.36 2.41 50.07
C GLN A 1046 8.21 3.43 50.09
N LYS A 1047 8.51 4.73 49.96
CA LYS A 1047 7.48 5.78 49.78
C LYS A 1047 7.02 5.86 48.33
N LEU A 1048 7.92 5.66 47.37
CA LEU A 1048 7.63 5.69 45.93
C LEU A 1048 6.86 4.47 45.44
N THR A 1049 6.90 3.34 46.14
CA THR A 1049 6.00 2.20 45.84
C THR A 1049 4.53 2.58 45.90
N ARG A 1050 4.17 3.65 46.61
CA ARG A 1050 2.80 4.19 46.63
C ARG A 1050 2.40 4.91 45.32
N ASN A 1051 3.37 5.19 44.43
CA ASN A 1051 3.10 5.73 43.11
C ASN A 1051 2.88 4.58 42.10
N PRO A 1052 1.66 4.40 41.55
CA PRO A 1052 1.33 3.23 40.73
C PRO A 1052 2.12 3.12 39.42
N ALA A 1053 2.68 4.23 38.92
CA ALA A 1053 3.52 4.20 37.72
C ALA A 1053 4.94 3.65 37.99
N LEU A 1054 5.47 3.83 39.21
CA LEU A 1054 6.84 3.45 39.59
C LEU A 1054 6.89 2.22 40.52
N HIS A 1055 5.73 1.82 41.07
CA HIS A 1055 5.57 0.69 41.98
C HIS A 1055 6.22 -0.62 41.51
N PRO A 1056 6.09 -1.07 40.24
CA PRO A 1056 6.67 -2.35 39.82
C PRO A 1056 8.20 -2.35 39.91
N THR A 1057 8.82 -1.24 39.55
CA THR A 1057 10.29 -1.09 39.55
C THR A 1057 10.82 -0.95 40.98
N CYS A 1058 10.20 -0.10 41.82
CA CYS A 1058 10.60 0.07 43.21
C CYS A 1058 10.45 -1.21 44.05
N ASP A 1059 9.38 -1.99 43.83
CA ASP A 1059 9.19 -3.27 44.51
C ASP A 1059 10.25 -4.30 44.10
N ALA A 1060 10.60 -4.35 42.81
CA ALA A 1060 11.63 -5.25 42.33
C ALA A 1060 13.01 -4.91 42.94
N ILE A 1061 13.34 -3.61 43.05
CA ILE A 1061 14.57 -3.12 43.69
C ILE A 1061 14.58 -3.47 45.18
N LEU A 1062 13.50 -3.16 45.92
CA LEU A 1062 13.41 -3.41 47.36
C LEU A 1062 13.45 -4.91 47.69
N THR A 1063 12.84 -5.74 46.83
CA THR A 1063 12.90 -7.20 46.95
C THR A 1063 14.32 -7.71 46.73
N ARG A 1064 15.06 -7.15 45.76
CA ARG A 1064 16.48 -7.50 45.52
C ARG A 1064 17.43 -7.01 46.60
N LEU A 1065 17.04 -6.00 47.37
CA LEU A 1065 17.78 -5.50 48.54
C LEU A 1065 17.36 -6.18 49.86
N ASP A 1066 16.50 -7.21 49.79
CA ASP A 1066 15.93 -7.90 50.96
C ASP A 1066 15.25 -6.96 51.98
N VAL A 1067 14.69 -5.83 51.52
CA VAL A 1067 13.99 -4.87 52.37
C VAL A 1067 12.49 -5.16 52.42
N PRO A 1068 11.86 -5.25 53.61
CA PRO A 1068 10.42 -5.43 53.75
C PRO A 1068 9.60 -4.31 53.08
N LEU A 1069 8.59 -4.68 52.29
CA LEU A 1069 7.68 -3.72 51.63
C LEU A 1069 6.72 -3.09 52.66
N ALA A 1070 6.49 -1.77 52.57
CA ALA A 1070 5.69 -1.03 53.55
C ALA A 1070 4.23 -1.54 53.60
N SER A 1071 3.75 -1.79 54.81
CA SER A 1071 2.56 -2.56 55.20
C SER A 1071 1.17 -1.97 54.84
N SER A 1072 1.04 -1.14 53.79
CA SER A 1072 -0.27 -0.65 53.34
C SER A 1072 -0.87 -1.41 52.15
N HIS A 1073 -0.18 -2.40 51.59
CA HIS A 1073 -0.75 -3.27 50.56
C HIS A 1073 -0.50 -4.74 50.92
N LYS A 1074 -1.48 -5.35 51.62
CA LYS A 1074 -1.67 -6.80 51.56
C LYS A 1074 -1.65 -7.20 50.07
N PRO A 1075 -1.00 -8.31 49.67
CA PRO A 1075 -0.94 -8.73 48.28
C PRO A 1075 -2.33 -9.01 47.72
N SER A 1076 -2.91 -7.96 47.14
CA SER A 1076 -3.86 -7.94 46.05
C SER A 1076 -4.94 -9.03 46.07
N LEU A 1077 -6.02 -8.76 46.81
CA LEU A 1077 -7.35 -9.29 46.46
C LEU A 1077 -7.63 -9.13 44.95
N LEU A 1078 -7.03 -8.13 44.30
CA LEU A 1078 -7.06 -7.93 42.83
C LEU A 1078 -6.29 -8.99 42.02
N LYS A 1079 -5.13 -9.50 42.48
CA LYS A 1079 -4.45 -10.65 41.83
C LYS A 1079 -5.22 -11.94 42.11
N ALA A 1080 -5.75 -12.09 43.32
CA ALA A 1080 -6.60 -13.23 43.65
C ALA A 1080 -7.88 -13.23 42.80
N PHE A 1081 -8.51 -12.06 42.61
CA PHE A 1081 -9.66 -11.83 41.76
C PHE A 1081 -9.34 -12.11 40.30
N THR A 1082 -8.32 -11.47 39.72
CA THR A 1082 -7.92 -11.71 38.31
C THR A 1082 -7.43 -13.14 38.06
N SER A 1083 -6.84 -13.79 39.05
CA SER A 1083 -6.45 -15.21 38.98
C SER A 1083 -7.64 -16.16 39.11
N LYS A 1084 -8.59 -15.91 40.03
CA LYS A 1084 -9.78 -16.75 40.22
C LYS A 1084 -10.77 -16.55 39.07
N TRP A 1085 -11.03 -15.30 38.68
CA TRP A 1085 -11.91 -14.95 37.56
C TRP A 1085 -11.43 -15.52 36.22
N ARG A 1086 -10.10 -15.58 35.99
CA ARG A 1086 -9.54 -16.28 34.80
C ARG A 1086 -9.61 -17.80 34.88
N LYS A 1087 -9.80 -18.37 36.07
CA LYS A 1087 -9.79 -19.82 36.32
C LYS A 1087 -11.19 -20.42 36.50
N ALA A 1088 -12.21 -19.61 36.79
CA ALA A 1088 -13.58 -20.06 36.92
C ALA A 1088 -14.14 -20.48 35.55
N LYS A 1089 -14.31 -21.79 35.34
CA LYS A 1089 -15.15 -22.35 34.27
C LYS A 1089 -16.61 -22.37 34.75
N PRO A 1090 -17.61 -22.28 33.86
CA PRO A 1090 -19.00 -22.32 34.27
C PRO A 1090 -19.36 -23.76 34.69
N ALA A 1091 -19.36 -24.03 36.00
CA ALA A 1091 -19.91 -25.24 36.56
C ALA A 1091 -20.47 -24.97 37.96
N SER A 1092 -21.78 -24.73 38.03
CA SER A 1092 -22.66 -24.60 39.23
C SER A 1092 -23.03 -23.18 39.70
N ASN A 1093 -24.28 -23.03 40.16
CA ASN A 1093 -24.87 -21.80 40.70
C ASN A 1093 -24.24 -21.32 42.03
N GLN A 1094 -23.34 -22.08 42.64
CA GLN A 1094 -22.68 -21.69 43.90
C GLN A 1094 -21.49 -20.74 43.69
N ASP A 1095 -20.87 -20.74 42.50
CA ASP A 1095 -19.71 -19.89 42.23
C ASP A 1095 -20.08 -18.41 42.01
N SER A 1096 -21.32 -18.09 41.60
CA SER A 1096 -21.73 -16.69 41.39
C SER A 1096 -21.88 -15.90 42.68
N ASP A 1097 -22.32 -16.53 43.78
CA ASP A 1097 -22.50 -15.86 45.08
C ASP A 1097 -21.18 -15.53 45.77
N ASP A 1098 -20.14 -16.33 45.53
CA ASP A 1098 -18.78 -16.08 46.04
C ASP A 1098 -18.07 -15.00 45.21
N GLU A 1099 -18.31 -14.95 43.90
CA GLU A 1099 -17.87 -13.84 43.04
C GLU A 1099 -18.53 -12.51 43.44
N HIS A 1100 -19.84 -12.50 43.69
CA HIS A 1100 -20.58 -11.31 44.14
C HIS A 1100 -20.11 -10.81 45.51
N ARG A 1101 -19.83 -11.70 46.47
CA ARG A 1101 -19.25 -11.32 47.78
C ARG A 1101 -17.85 -10.72 47.64
N LEU A 1102 -17.04 -11.22 46.71
CA LEU A 1102 -15.68 -10.75 46.47
C LEU A 1102 -15.66 -9.37 45.81
N VAL A 1103 -16.57 -9.10 44.86
CA VAL A 1103 -16.74 -7.77 44.25
C VAL A 1103 -17.19 -6.74 45.29
N ARG A 1104 -18.16 -7.07 46.16
CA ARG A 1104 -18.58 -6.17 47.25
C ARG A 1104 -17.44 -5.86 48.21
N ALA A 1105 -16.64 -6.86 48.59
CA ALA A 1105 -15.48 -6.66 49.46
C ALA A 1105 -14.42 -5.74 48.80
N LEU A 1106 -14.16 -5.91 47.51
CA LEU A 1106 -13.22 -5.08 46.75
C LEU A 1106 -13.69 -3.63 46.60
N LEU A 1107 -14.99 -3.39 46.44
CA LEU A 1107 -15.55 -2.04 46.34
C LEU A 1107 -15.54 -1.30 47.68
N GLN A 1108 -15.72 -2.02 48.80
CA GLN A 1108 -15.57 -1.46 50.15
C GLN A 1108 -14.14 -1.00 50.46
N GLU A 1109 -13.12 -1.58 49.82
CA GLU A 1109 -11.71 -1.16 49.95
C GLU A 1109 -11.35 0.14 49.22
N ARG A 1110 -12.31 0.82 48.58
CA ARG A 1110 -12.16 2.10 47.86
C ARG A 1110 -11.00 2.09 46.83
N PRO A 1111 -11.05 1.27 45.76
CA PRO A 1111 -9.98 1.18 44.77
C PRO A 1111 -9.76 2.52 44.03
N ARG A 1112 -8.51 2.85 43.64
CA ARG A 1112 -8.19 4.10 42.92
C ARG A 1112 -7.66 3.81 41.52
N GLY A 1113 -8.09 4.60 40.54
CA GLY A 1113 -7.55 4.60 39.17
C GLY A 1113 -7.73 3.25 38.44
N PRO A 1114 -6.69 2.68 37.81
CA PRO A 1114 -6.80 1.55 36.88
C PRO A 1114 -7.36 0.26 37.47
N ALA A 1115 -7.22 0.06 38.79
CA ALA A 1115 -7.79 -1.11 39.47
C ALA A 1115 -9.32 -1.04 39.52
N LEU A 1116 -9.87 0.17 39.63
CA LEU A 1116 -11.29 0.43 39.58
C LEU A 1116 -11.82 0.27 38.15
N ASP A 1117 -11.07 0.78 37.15
CA ASP A 1117 -11.38 0.62 35.74
C ASP A 1117 -11.44 -0.87 35.37
N ARG A 1118 -10.51 -1.70 35.87
CA ARG A 1118 -10.56 -3.16 35.67
C ARG A 1118 -11.70 -3.87 36.39
N ILE A 1119 -12.13 -3.39 37.56
CA ILE A 1119 -13.28 -3.94 38.27
C ILE A 1119 -14.56 -3.58 37.51
N TYR A 1120 -14.68 -2.35 37.00
CA TYR A 1120 -15.84 -1.92 36.21
C TYR A 1120 -15.87 -2.50 34.80
N ASP A 1121 -14.73 -2.62 34.12
CA ASP A 1121 -14.60 -3.33 32.85
C ASP A 1121 -14.96 -4.82 33.05
N ALA A 1122 -14.57 -5.44 34.16
CA ALA A 1122 -14.96 -6.81 34.48
C ALA A 1122 -16.47 -6.96 34.74
N ILE A 1123 -17.12 -5.94 35.32
CA ILE A 1123 -18.58 -5.90 35.49
C ILE A 1123 -19.28 -5.65 34.13
N ALA A 1124 -18.69 -4.85 33.24
CA ALA A 1124 -19.26 -4.48 31.94
C ALA A 1124 -19.06 -5.53 30.83
N ILE A 1125 -18.10 -6.44 30.95
CA ILE A 1125 -17.79 -7.47 29.94
C ILE A 1125 -18.83 -8.61 29.94
N ASP A 1126 -19.64 -8.77 31.00
CA ASP A 1126 -20.60 -9.86 31.11
C ASP A 1126 -22.04 -9.33 31.29
N GLY A 1127 -22.62 -8.83 30.19
CA GLY A 1127 -23.95 -8.20 30.14
C GLY A 1127 -25.15 -9.11 30.49
N GLN A 1128 -24.94 -10.39 30.79
CA GLN A 1128 -25.98 -11.28 31.34
C GLN A 1128 -25.98 -11.34 32.89
N ARG A 1129 -24.98 -10.75 33.57
CA ARG A 1129 -24.82 -10.82 35.04
C ARG A 1129 -25.02 -9.48 35.76
N SER A 1130 -25.31 -8.39 35.04
CA SER A 1130 -25.46 -7.03 35.58
C SER A 1130 -26.74 -6.80 36.40
N ASP A 1131 -27.81 -7.56 36.12
CA ASP A 1131 -29.11 -7.41 36.81
C ASP A 1131 -29.04 -7.71 38.33
N ALA A 1132 -28.01 -8.39 38.83
CA ALA A 1132 -27.86 -8.71 40.26
C ALA A 1132 -27.01 -7.71 41.06
N LEU A 1133 -26.39 -6.71 40.41
CA LEU A 1133 -25.33 -5.86 40.99
C LEU A 1133 -25.75 -4.40 41.28
N ILE A 1134 -26.90 -3.95 40.78
CA ILE A 1134 -27.42 -2.60 41.06
C ILE A 1134 -28.16 -2.59 42.41
N ASP A 1135 -27.40 -2.66 43.50
CA ASP A 1135 -27.88 -2.50 44.87
C ASP A 1135 -27.27 -1.26 45.55
N ALA A 1136 -27.76 -0.92 46.75
CA ALA A 1136 -27.27 0.22 47.51
C ALA A 1136 -25.75 0.16 47.81
N GLY A 1137 -25.15 -1.04 47.87
CA GLY A 1137 -23.74 -1.27 48.11
C GLY A 1137 -22.83 -0.83 46.95
N LEU A 1138 -23.32 -0.89 45.71
CA LEU A 1138 -22.62 -0.38 44.52
C LEU A 1138 -22.84 1.13 44.33
N LEU A 1139 -24.06 1.61 44.61
CA LEU A 1139 -24.48 2.98 44.30
C LEU A 1139 -24.00 4.01 45.34
N VAL A 1140 -23.86 3.65 46.63
CA VAL A 1140 -23.32 4.57 47.67
C VAL A 1140 -21.89 5.05 47.34
N PRO A 1141 -20.92 4.17 47.02
CA PRO A 1141 -19.56 4.60 46.70
C PRO A 1141 -19.47 5.46 45.42
N LEU A 1142 -20.34 5.20 44.45
CA LEU A 1142 -20.45 5.98 43.22
C LEU A 1142 -21.01 7.39 43.48
N ALA A 1143 -22.09 7.50 44.27
CA ALA A 1143 -22.66 8.78 44.71
C ALA A 1143 -21.67 9.63 45.51
N GLN A 1144 -20.84 8.99 46.36
CA GLN A 1144 -19.77 9.68 47.10
C GLN A 1144 -18.67 10.22 46.19
N ARG A 1145 -18.41 9.58 45.04
CA ARG A 1145 -17.37 10.01 44.08
C ARG A 1145 -17.85 11.05 43.08
N LEU A 1146 -19.16 11.15 42.82
CA LEU A 1146 -19.73 12.29 42.08
C LEU A 1146 -19.44 13.63 42.78
N HIS A 1147 -19.33 13.63 44.11
CA HIS A 1147 -18.92 14.80 44.90
C HIS A 1147 -17.39 15.09 44.85
N SER A 1148 -16.57 14.20 44.27
CA SER A 1148 -15.11 14.38 44.18
C SER A 1148 -14.73 15.13 42.91
N LYS A 1149 -14.17 16.34 43.03
CA LYS A 1149 -13.70 17.14 41.87
C LYS A 1149 -12.71 16.41 40.96
N ARG A 1150 -11.99 15.40 41.48
CA ARG A 1150 -10.98 14.64 40.71
C ARG A 1150 -11.57 13.46 39.93
N ASP A 1151 -12.61 12.82 40.46
CA ASP A 1151 -13.13 11.54 39.96
C ASP A 1151 -14.54 11.65 39.36
N ARG A 1152 -15.20 12.82 39.50
CA ARG A 1152 -16.61 13.03 39.11
C ARG A 1152 -16.93 12.77 37.63
N SER A 1153 -16.05 13.16 36.71
CA SER A 1153 -16.27 12.97 35.26
C SER A 1153 -16.28 11.47 34.89
N ARG A 1154 -15.40 10.69 35.52
CA ARG A 1154 -15.36 9.23 35.35
C ARG A 1154 -16.51 8.53 36.06
N ALA A 1155 -16.91 9.03 37.23
CA ALA A 1155 -18.09 8.53 37.91
C ALA A 1155 -19.38 8.79 37.10
N LEU A 1156 -19.49 9.96 36.45
CA LEU A 1156 -20.58 10.29 35.52
C LEU A 1156 -20.66 9.31 34.35
N ASP A 1157 -19.52 8.97 33.73
CA ASP A 1157 -19.48 7.99 32.63
C ASP A 1157 -19.93 6.59 33.07
N VAL A 1158 -19.57 6.17 34.28
CA VAL A 1158 -19.97 4.87 34.85
C VAL A 1158 -21.46 4.87 35.19
N VAL A 1159 -21.98 5.94 35.80
CA VAL A 1159 -23.42 6.08 36.07
C VAL A 1159 -24.22 6.05 34.77
N ARG A 1160 -23.76 6.73 33.72
CA ARG A 1160 -24.41 6.73 32.41
C ARG A 1160 -24.55 5.31 31.84
N ARG A 1161 -23.46 4.55 31.82
CA ARG A 1161 -23.47 3.16 31.30
C ARG A 1161 -24.33 2.23 32.15
N LEU A 1162 -24.28 2.37 33.47
CA LEU A 1162 -25.14 1.58 34.37
C LEU A 1162 -26.63 1.87 34.17
N LEU A 1163 -27.00 3.10 33.77
CA LEU A 1163 -28.38 3.47 33.49
C LEU A 1163 -28.84 3.02 32.09
N ASP A 1164 -27.94 3.04 31.11
CA ASP A 1164 -28.19 2.53 29.77
C ASP A 1164 -28.45 1.00 29.79
N ASP A 1165 -27.79 0.27 30.70
CA ASP A 1165 -27.91 -1.20 30.85
C ASP A 1165 -29.01 -1.66 31.83
N ALA A 1166 -29.64 -0.77 32.62
CA ALA A 1166 -30.63 -1.15 33.63
C ALA A 1166 -32.00 -1.52 33.01
N SER A 1167 -32.41 -2.79 33.16
CA SER A 1167 -33.61 -3.36 32.55
C SER A 1167 -34.88 -3.19 33.41
N GLU A 1168 -34.80 -3.31 34.74
CA GLU A 1168 -35.96 -3.33 35.65
C GLU A 1168 -36.31 -1.98 36.34
N ALA A 1169 -37.61 -1.74 36.56
CA ALA A 1169 -38.13 -0.50 37.15
C ALA A 1169 -37.73 -0.26 38.63
N HIS A 1170 -37.52 -1.32 39.42
CA HIS A 1170 -37.12 -1.22 40.83
C HIS A 1170 -35.68 -0.72 41.00
N GLN A 1171 -34.77 -1.13 40.11
CA GLN A 1171 -33.38 -0.70 40.09
C GLN A 1171 -33.24 0.78 39.69
N LYS A 1172 -34.08 1.22 38.74
CA LYS A 1172 -34.21 2.63 38.36
C LYS A 1172 -34.70 3.47 39.55
N ALA A 1173 -35.63 2.98 40.36
CA ALA A 1173 -36.09 3.68 41.56
C ALA A 1173 -35.00 3.83 42.66
N ILE A 1174 -34.17 2.80 42.88
CA ILE A 1174 -33.05 2.85 43.85
C ILE A 1174 -31.95 3.81 43.35
N ALA A 1175 -31.61 3.77 42.05
CA ALA A 1175 -30.67 4.70 41.45
C ALA A 1175 -31.15 6.16 41.54
N VAL A 1176 -32.45 6.39 41.35
CA VAL A 1176 -33.07 7.71 41.50
C VAL A 1176 -32.91 8.23 42.93
N ASP A 1177 -33.25 7.47 43.96
CA ASP A 1177 -33.19 7.99 45.35
C ASP A 1177 -31.75 8.32 45.82
N MET A 1178 -30.76 7.58 45.31
CA MET A 1178 -29.37 7.69 45.75
C MET A 1178 -28.48 8.60 44.89
N ILE A 1179 -28.74 8.72 43.58
CA ILE A 1179 -27.85 9.41 42.63
C ILE A 1179 -28.42 10.76 42.16
N ILE A 1180 -29.75 10.95 42.17
CA ILE A 1180 -30.37 12.17 41.62
C ILE A 1180 -29.99 13.43 42.40
N LYS A 1181 -29.91 13.35 43.73
CA LYS A 1181 -29.49 14.47 44.60
C LYS A 1181 -28.03 14.92 44.33
N PRO A 1182 -27.04 14.00 44.28
CA PRO A 1182 -25.69 14.32 43.83
C PRO A 1182 -25.64 15.01 42.44
N LEU A 1183 -26.39 14.51 41.47
CA LEU A 1183 -26.41 15.08 40.11
C LEU A 1183 -27.03 16.48 40.07
N ILE A 1184 -28.10 16.72 40.84
CA ILE A 1184 -28.73 18.06 40.98
C ILE A 1184 -27.75 19.04 41.65
N ALA A 1185 -27.01 18.61 42.67
CA ALA A 1185 -26.00 19.44 43.31
C ALA A 1185 -24.88 19.83 42.33
N MET A 1186 -24.42 18.88 41.51
CA MET A 1186 -23.44 19.14 40.46
C MET A 1186 -23.97 20.05 39.34
N ALA A 1187 -25.23 19.88 38.94
CA ALA A 1187 -25.88 20.71 37.93
C ALA A 1187 -25.97 22.20 38.32
N LYS A 1188 -25.91 22.50 39.63
CA LYS A 1188 -25.89 23.86 40.20
C LYS A 1188 -24.49 24.47 40.30
N GLU A 1189 -23.42 23.68 40.16
CA GLU A 1189 -22.06 24.18 40.23
C GLU A 1189 -21.62 24.81 38.88
N HIS A 1190 -20.89 25.93 38.94
CA HIS A 1190 -20.48 26.71 37.75
C HIS A 1190 -19.05 26.42 37.25
N ASP A 1191 -18.32 25.48 37.86
CA ASP A 1191 -16.87 25.30 37.62
C ASP A 1191 -16.51 24.66 36.26
N ARG A 1192 -17.38 23.82 35.66
CA ARG A 1192 -17.13 23.17 34.36
C ARG A 1192 -18.43 22.98 33.57
N PRO A 1193 -18.59 23.62 32.39
CA PRO A 1193 -19.80 23.52 31.58
C PRO A 1193 -20.14 22.09 31.17
N ASP A 1194 -19.16 21.31 30.72
CA ASP A 1194 -19.40 19.95 30.19
C ASP A 1194 -19.83 18.96 31.27
N ASP A 1195 -19.23 19.01 32.47
CA ASP A 1195 -19.63 18.16 33.60
C ASP A 1195 -21.05 18.53 34.06
N ARG A 1196 -21.39 19.82 34.01
CA ARG A 1196 -22.70 20.36 34.40
C ARG A 1196 -23.78 19.93 33.42
N ASP A 1197 -23.55 20.07 32.11
CA ASP A 1197 -24.52 19.72 31.08
C ASP A 1197 -24.77 18.21 31.05
N ASN A 1198 -23.71 17.40 31.23
CA ASN A 1198 -23.85 15.95 31.36
C ASN A 1198 -24.62 15.56 32.64
N ALA A 1199 -24.36 16.22 33.77
CA ALA A 1199 -25.11 15.97 35.01
C ALA A 1199 -26.59 16.37 34.87
N ILE A 1200 -26.90 17.45 34.17
CA ILE A 1200 -28.28 17.89 33.87
C ILE A 1200 -28.98 16.85 32.99
N GLN A 1201 -28.35 16.42 31.90
CA GLN A 1201 -28.93 15.42 30.99
C GLN A 1201 -29.22 14.09 31.72
N LEU A 1202 -28.27 13.60 32.51
CA LEU A 1202 -28.48 12.38 33.30
C LEU A 1202 -29.56 12.55 34.38
N ALA A 1203 -29.59 13.70 35.07
CA ALA A 1203 -30.61 13.98 36.09
C ALA A 1203 -32.02 14.04 35.48
N LEU A 1204 -32.17 14.63 34.29
CA LEU A 1204 -33.45 14.69 33.56
C LEU A 1204 -33.87 13.33 33.01
N ALA A 1205 -32.92 12.54 32.48
CA ALA A 1205 -33.19 11.16 32.04
C ALA A 1205 -33.69 10.30 33.22
N LEU A 1206 -33.04 10.39 34.38
CA LEU A 1206 -33.47 9.73 35.62
C LEU A 1206 -34.84 10.24 36.12
N ALA A 1207 -35.08 11.56 36.08
CA ALA A 1207 -36.34 12.16 36.52
C ALA A 1207 -37.53 11.74 35.65
N THR A 1208 -37.29 11.50 34.35
CA THR A 1208 -38.29 11.03 33.37
C THR A 1208 -38.75 9.62 33.70
N LEU A 1209 -37.84 8.75 34.15
CA LEU A 1209 -38.16 7.37 34.52
C LEU A 1209 -39.10 7.27 35.75
N CYS A 1210 -39.14 8.30 36.61
CA CYS A 1210 -39.96 8.33 37.83
C CYS A 1210 -41.05 9.42 37.84
N ASN A 1211 -41.35 10.08 36.71
CA ASN A 1211 -42.29 11.21 36.62
C ASN A 1211 -41.98 12.37 37.61
N MET A 1212 -40.71 12.62 37.92
CA MET A 1212 -40.26 13.70 38.81
C MET A 1212 -39.65 14.89 38.05
N GLN A 1213 -39.84 14.96 36.72
CA GLN A 1213 -39.23 15.95 35.83
C GLN A 1213 -39.44 17.38 36.33
N THR A 1214 -40.67 17.74 36.74
CA THR A 1214 -41.01 19.07 37.23
C THR A 1214 -40.23 19.44 38.50
N GLN A 1215 -40.07 18.50 39.44
CA GLN A 1215 -39.35 18.74 40.70
C GLN A 1215 -37.83 18.87 40.49
N VAL A 1216 -37.26 18.14 39.54
CA VAL A 1216 -35.82 18.22 39.20
C VAL A 1216 -35.52 19.49 38.40
N VAL A 1217 -36.39 19.86 37.45
CA VAL A 1217 -36.31 21.12 36.71
C VAL A 1217 -36.44 22.33 37.65
N ASP A 1218 -37.40 22.32 38.59
CA ASP A 1218 -37.59 23.37 39.60
C ASP A 1218 -36.40 23.48 40.56
N ALA A 1219 -35.75 22.35 40.85
CA ALA A 1219 -34.56 22.33 41.68
C ALA A 1219 -33.35 22.92 40.96
N ILE A 1220 -33.16 22.69 39.66
CA ILE A 1220 -31.95 23.09 38.89
C ILE A 1220 -32.04 24.52 38.33
N LEU A 1221 -33.22 25.01 37.93
CA LEU A 1221 -33.39 26.33 37.30
C LEU A 1221 -33.70 27.47 38.31
N PRO A 1222 -33.13 28.69 38.12
CA PRO A 1222 -33.50 29.89 38.89
C PRO A 1222 -34.97 30.31 38.66
N HIS A 1223 -35.56 31.00 39.64
CA HIS A 1223 -37.00 31.31 39.71
C HIS A 1223 -37.57 32.01 38.45
N ASP A 1224 -36.74 32.77 37.74
CA ASP A 1224 -37.13 33.57 36.57
C ASP A 1224 -37.23 32.77 35.26
N ALA A 1225 -36.62 31.57 35.19
CA ALA A 1225 -36.61 30.71 34.01
C ALA A 1225 -37.73 29.64 34.00
N ARG A 1226 -38.50 29.56 35.10
CA ARG A 1226 -39.45 28.46 35.37
C ARG A 1226 -40.67 28.44 34.47
N SER A 1227 -41.16 29.59 34.00
CA SER A 1227 -42.41 29.65 33.22
C SER A 1227 -42.23 29.34 31.73
N SER A 1228 -41.07 29.69 31.15
CA SER A 1228 -40.82 29.55 29.71
C SER A 1228 -40.33 28.14 29.32
N ILE A 1229 -39.47 27.54 30.14
CA ILE A 1229 -38.84 26.26 29.83
C ILE A 1229 -39.73 25.07 30.25
N ALA A 1230 -40.48 25.19 31.35
CA ALA A 1230 -41.37 24.12 31.81
C ALA A 1230 -42.46 23.76 30.80
N HIS A 1231 -42.97 24.76 30.05
CA HIS A 1231 -44.00 24.50 29.03
C HIS A 1231 -43.44 23.79 27.78
N SER A 1232 -42.17 24.02 27.44
CA SER A 1232 -41.52 23.40 26.27
C SER A 1232 -41.08 21.96 26.55
N LEU A 1233 -40.52 21.69 27.75
CA LEU A 1233 -40.08 20.35 28.14
C LEU A 1233 -41.24 19.38 28.40
N LEU A 1234 -42.40 19.88 28.84
CA LEU A 1234 -43.59 19.04 29.06
C LEU A 1234 -44.34 18.69 27.75
N THR A 1235 -44.08 19.40 26.65
CA THR A 1235 -44.77 19.18 25.37
C THR A 1235 -43.96 18.36 24.36
N HIS A 1236 -42.63 18.38 24.45
CA HIS A 1236 -41.75 17.53 23.63
C HIS A 1236 -40.62 16.92 24.50
N PRO A 1237 -40.78 15.66 24.96
CA PRO A 1237 -39.83 15.02 25.88
C PRO A 1237 -38.63 14.34 25.18
N SER A 1238 -38.46 14.51 23.86
CA SER A 1238 -37.36 13.92 23.06
C SER A 1238 -36.14 14.82 23.01
#